data_AF-A0A5N5GDE7-F1
#
_entry.id   AF-A0A5N5GDE7-F1
#
_cell.length_a   1.000
_cell.length_b   1.000
_cell.length_c   1.000
_cell.angle_alpha   90.00
_cell.angle_beta   90.00
_cell.angle_gamma   90.00
#
_symmetry.space_group_name_H-M   'P 1'
#
loop_
_entity.id
_entity.type
_entity.pdbx_description
1 polymer ?
#
loop_
_entity_poly.entity_id
_entity_poly.type
_entity_poly.pdbx_seq_one_letter_code
_entity_poly.pdbx_strand_id
1 'polypeptide(L)'
;MLQFTPSLSLLHKPFLSPQTLNPFRLLQTCKTLQEAEQHHALFLKTGTFSHPSVASCFLSLYADPKINSLDYARSVFDQIEQPTLVSWNVLIKCYVGNQRSHDAIVLFYELVHELVPDNFTVPCVIKGCARLNAIEEGKQIHGLVLKIGLGLDKFVQSSLVSLYSKCGEIGLARKVFDEMRDRDLVTWNSLVDGYARCGEVEVAMELFDQMQERDLFSWTVLVDGLSKCGKVEMAREVFDRMPNRNSVSWNAMINGYMKAGDFETARQLFSGMPARDVITWNSMIAGYEFNGRFMEALELFHEILKEDVMPSHATLVSALSAVSGLAILGKGRWIHSFMVKHGFELDGVLGTSLIDMYSKCGSIENALTVFRAIHRKKLGHWTSIIVGLGMHGMADQVLELFLEMRKNGMQPHAITFIGVLNACSHAGLVDLGRFYFNLMTNDYGIEPTIEHYGCFVDILCRAGCLDEAKNVIESMPMKPNKVIWMSLLSGARNHGNVELGDYAARHLIEVSPDTIGCYVVLSNMYAAADQWEKVSQVREMMRTRGVKKDPGCSSIEHRGVLHEFVVGDKSHPRTEEIYSKLSEMREKLKSVGHVPDTSQVLLCLEEEKEKEAELENHSERLAIAFGLINSEAGSPIRIIKNLRVCSDCHSVTKHLSSIYNREIIVRDNSRFHHFRNGSCSCKDFW
;
A
#
# COMPACT_ATOMS: atom_id res chain seq x y z
N MET A 1 -28.13 -31.79 60.01
CA MET A 1 -28.18 -33.19 60.48
C MET A 1 -27.95 -34.05 59.25
N LEU A 2 -26.81 -34.72 59.03
CA LEU A 2 -26.12 -35.66 59.90
C LEU A 2 -24.61 -35.66 59.61
N GLN A 3 -23.80 -35.65 60.67
CA GLN A 3 -22.48 -36.28 60.71
C GLN A 3 -22.65 -37.68 61.30
N PHE A 4 -21.95 -38.68 60.77
CA PHE A 4 -20.87 -39.39 61.47
C PHE A 4 -20.28 -40.49 60.57
N THR A 5 -18.96 -40.43 60.40
CA THR A 5 -18.05 -41.46 59.87
C THR A 5 -17.71 -42.48 61.00
N PRO A 6 -17.02 -43.63 60.73
CA PRO A 6 -15.54 -43.63 60.61
C PRO A 6 -14.90 -44.67 59.63
N SER A 7 -13.75 -44.25 59.06
CA SER A 7 -12.50 -44.95 58.67
C SER A 7 -12.42 -46.51 58.72
N LEU A 8 -11.69 -47.28 57.86
CA LEU A 8 -10.24 -47.25 57.57
C LEU A 8 -9.84 -48.43 56.63
N SER A 9 -8.85 -48.17 55.75
CA SER A 9 -7.80 -49.05 55.15
C SER A 9 -8.12 -50.29 54.29
N LEU A 10 -7.63 -50.27 53.04
CA LEU A 10 -6.61 -51.18 52.42
C LEU A 10 -6.56 -50.90 50.89
N LEU A 11 -5.69 -50.02 50.37
CA LEU A 11 -4.30 -50.29 49.94
C LEU A 11 -4.11 -51.66 49.25
N HIS A 12 -4.23 -51.69 47.92
CA HIS A 12 -3.23 -52.27 47.01
C HIS A 12 -3.70 -52.18 45.54
N LYS A 13 -3.11 -51.26 44.77
CA LYS A 13 -2.76 -51.51 43.36
C LYS A 13 -1.34 -50.98 43.12
N PRO A 14 -0.52 -51.72 42.37
CA PRO A 14 0.91 -51.80 42.62
C PRO A 14 1.66 -50.60 42.05
N PHE A 15 2.69 -50.21 42.79
CA PHE A 15 3.87 -49.52 42.28
C PHE A 15 4.30 -50.18 40.96
N LEU A 16 4.23 -49.42 39.86
CA LEU A 16 5.05 -49.70 38.69
C LEU A 16 6.51 -49.45 39.10
N SER A 17 7.31 -50.49 39.07
CA SER A 17 8.75 -50.48 39.33
C SER A 17 9.47 -49.46 38.42
N PRO A 18 10.53 -48.76 38.89
CA PRO A 18 11.23 -47.73 38.12
C PRO A 18 12.10 -48.24 36.93
N GLN A 19 11.97 -49.50 36.51
CA GLN A 19 12.95 -50.15 35.62
C GLN A 19 12.42 -50.58 34.23
N THR A 20 11.19 -50.21 33.83
CA THR A 20 10.63 -50.71 32.55
C THR A 20 9.93 -49.67 31.66
N LEU A 21 10.19 -48.38 31.84
CA LEU A 21 9.72 -47.34 30.91
C LEU A 21 10.93 -46.68 30.26
N ASN A 22 11.24 -47.08 29.02
CA ASN A 22 12.28 -46.42 28.23
C ASN A 22 11.84 -44.97 27.94
N PRO A 23 12.48 -43.93 28.52
CA PRO A 23 12.07 -42.52 28.37
C PRO A 23 11.91 -42.12 26.90
N PHE A 24 12.74 -42.70 26.04
CA PHE A 24 12.76 -42.44 24.61
C PHE A 24 11.47 -42.87 23.89
N ARG A 25 10.78 -43.92 24.35
CA ARG A 25 9.53 -44.38 23.71
C ARG A 25 8.34 -43.47 24.01
N LEU A 26 8.29 -42.87 25.20
CA LEU A 26 7.19 -41.97 25.58
C LEU A 26 7.27 -40.61 24.89
N LEU A 27 8.48 -40.08 24.73
CA LEU A 27 8.69 -38.80 24.07
C LEU A 27 8.43 -38.87 22.56
N GLN A 28 8.67 -40.03 21.92
CA GLN A 28 8.34 -40.25 20.50
C GLN A 28 6.84 -40.28 20.19
N THR A 29 5.98 -40.50 21.19
CA THR A 29 4.52 -40.56 21.00
C THR A 29 3.79 -39.25 21.26
N CYS A 30 4.49 -38.22 21.77
CA CYS A 30 3.91 -36.91 22.08
C CYS A 30 3.52 -36.17 20.80
N LYS A 31 2.28 -35.66 20.74
CA LYS A 31 1.75 -34.95 19.57
C LYS A 31 1.30 -33.52 19.86
N THR A 32 1.17 -33.16 21.14
CA THR A 32 0.68 -31.84 21.55
C THR A 32 1.64 -31.15 22.51
N LEU A 33 1.59 -29.82 22.55
CA LEU A 33 2.37 -29.01 23.49
C LEU A 33 2.05 -29.38 24.95
N GLN A 34 0.78 -29.62 25.26
CA GLN A 34 0.32 -29.94 26.61
C GLN A 34 0.87 -31.29 27.11
N GLU A 35 0.91 -32.32 26.26
CA GLU A 35 1.54 -33.60 26.59
C GLU A 35 3.05 -33.43 26.84
N ALA A 36 3.72 -32.65 25.98
CA ALA A 36 5.15 -32.36 26.14
C ALA A 36 5.45 -31.64 27.46
N GLU A 37 4.65 -30.64 27.84
CA GLU A 37 4.76 -29.94 29.13
C GLU A 37 4.54 -30.86 30.33
N GLN A 38 3.51 -31.73 30.27
CA GLN A 38 3.23 -32.69 31.36
C GLN A 38 4.37 -33.68 31.56
N HIS A 39 4.93 -34.21 30.47
CA HIS A 39 6.10 -35.09 30.53
C HIS A 39 7.34 -34.34 30.99
N HIS A 40 7.58 -33.13 30.51
CA HIS A 40 8.72 -32.32 30.94
C HIS A 40 8.67 -32.02 32.44
N ALA A 41 7.52 -31.61 32.97
CA ALA A 41 7.30 -31.39 34.40
C ALA A 41 7.50 -32.67 35.24
N LEU A 42 7.05 -33.82 34.73
CA LEU A 42 7.27 -35.12 35.40
C LEU A 42 8.76 -35.43 35.53
N PHE A 43 9.53 -35.25 34.45
CA PHE A 43 10.97 -35.54 34.42
C PHE A 43 11.80 -34.57 35.28
N LEU A 44 11.38 -33.31 35.36
CA LEU A 44 11.95 -32.34 36.31
C LEU A 44 11.69 -32.77 37.75
N LYS A 45 10.46 -33.20 38.07
CA LYS A 45 10.08 -33.64 39.43
C LYS A 45 10.75 -34.95 39.85
N THR A 46 11.02 -35.85 38.90
CA THR A 46 11.72 -37.12 39.16
C THR A 46 13.25 -37.00 39.13
N GLY A 47 13.79 -35.81 38.83
CA GLY A 47 15.24 -35.56 38.79
C GLY A 47 15.97 -36.24 37.63
N THR A 48 15.25 -36.78 36.65
CA THR A 48 15.80 -37.53 35.51
C THR A 48 16.12 -36.64 34.31
N PHE A 49 15.69 -35.38 34.33
CA PHE A 49 15.97 -34.39 33.29
C PHE A 49 17.46 -33.99 33.22
N SER A 50 18.21 -34.10 34.31
CA SER A 50 19.65 -33.76 34.38
C SER A 50 20.53 -34.61 33.45
N HIS A 51 20.01 -35.72 32.92
CA HIS A 51 20.74 -36.53 31.95
C HIS A 51 20.75 -35.85 30.56
N PRO A 52 21.91 -35.52 29.96
CA PRO A 52 22.00 -34.74 28.73
C PRO A 52 21.17 -35.28 27.56
N SER A 53 21.08 -36.61 27.43
CA SER A 53 20.25 -37.25 26.38
C SER A 53 18.75 -37.00 26.53
N VAL A 54 18.25 -36.86 27.77
CA VAL A 54 16.83 -36.59 28.05
C VAL A 54 16.50 -35.13 27.70
N ALA A 55 17.35 -34.19 28.14
CA ALA A 55 17.19 -32.78 27.79
C ALA A 55 17.27 -32.55 26.27
N SER A 56 18.19 -33.22 25.57
CA SER A 56 18.29 -33.13 24.11
C SER A 56 17.08 -33.73 23.37
N CYS A 57 16.40 -34.74 23.96
CA CYS A 57 15.12 -35.23 23.45
C CYS A 57 13.99 -34.23 23.66
N PHE A 58 13.89 -33.58 24.83
CA PHE A 58 12.90 -32.52 25.05
C PHE A 58 13.13 -31.33 24.12
N LEU A 59 14.39 -30.95 23.90
CA LEU A 59 14.76 -29.91 22.94
C LEU A 59 14.27 -30.27 21.52
N SER A 60 14.52 -31.51 21.09
CA SER A 60 14.08 -31.99 19.77
C SER A 60 12.55 -32.06 19.67
N LEU A 61 11.86 -32.38 20.77
CA LEU A 61 10.40 -32.43 20.86
C LEU A 61 9.79 -31.02 20.75
N TYR A 62 10.29 -30.05 21.51
CA TYR A 62 9.80 -28.66 21.43
C TYR A 62 10.16 -27.98 20.10
N ALA A 63 11.27 -28.37 19.49
CA ALA A 63 11.68 -27.91 18.16
C ALA A 63 10.96 -28.65 17.01
N ASP A 64 10.18 -29.70 17.28
CA ASP A 64 9.42 -30.42 16.25
C ASP A 64 8.40 -29.46 15.61
N PRO A 65 8.28 -29.41 14.26
CA PRO A 65 7.35 -28.51 13.58
C PRO A 65 5.88 -28.61 14.02
N LYS A 66 5.46 -29.74 14.62
CA LYS A 66 4.09 -29.93 15.12
C LYS A 66 3.84 -29.25 16.46
N ILE A 67 4.87 -29.16 17.31
CA ILE A 67 4.77 -28.51 18.63
C ILE A 67 5.26 -27.07 18.51
N ASN A 68 6.42 -26.89 17.88
CA ASN A 68 7.02 -25.63 17.49
C ASN A 68 6.99 -24.55 18.59
N SER A 69 7.50 -24.91 19.77
CA SER A 69 7.57 -23.99 20.91
C SER A 69 9.00 -23.51 21.15
N LEU A 70 9.30 -22.35 20.59
CA LEU A 70 10.64 -21.78 20.60
C LEU A 70 11.10 -21.34 22.01
N ASP A 71 10.18 -20.79 22.82
CA ASP A 71 10.49 -20.35 24.18
C ASP A 71 10.83 -21.52 25.10
N TYR A 72 10.06 -22.62 25.02
CA TYR A 72 10.38 -23.84 25.76
C TYR A 72 11.63 -24.55 25.23
N ALA A 73 11.83 -24.58 23.91
CA ALA A 73 13.05 -25.12 23.31
C ALA A 73 14.30 -24.37 23.84
N ARG A 74 14.24 -23.03 23.90
CA ARG A 74 15.32 -22.22 24.48
C ARG A 74 15.48 -22.49 25.98
N SER A 75 14.38 -22.51 26.74
CA SER A 75 14.41 -22.79 28.16
C SER A 75 15.00 -24.17 28.50
N VAL A 76 14.76 -25.19 27.67
CA VAL A 76 15.35 -26.53 27.84
C VAL A 76 16.84 -26.48 27.53
N PHE A 77 17.22 -25.81 26.45
CA PHE A 77 18.61 -25.67 26.03
C PHE A 77 19.47 -25.00 27.11
N ASP A 78 18.97 -23.92 27.73
CA ASP A 78 19.69 -23.16 28.76
C ASP A 78 19.92 -23.96 30.05
N GLN A 79 19.19 -25.08 30.25
CA GLN A 79 19.37 -25.99 31.39
C GLN A 79 20.35 -27.14 31.11
N ILE A 80 20.89 -27.25 29.89
CA ILE A 80 21.88 -28.28 29.55
C ILE A 80 23.26 -27.78 29.96
N GLU A 81 23.89 -28.42 30.95
CA GLU A 81 25.22 -28.01 31.47
C GLU A 81 26.32 -28.05 30.40
N GLN A 82 26.26 -28.99 29.46
CA GLN A 82 27.17 -29.10 28.31
C GLN A 82 26.40 -29.42 27.02
N PRO A 83 25.90 -28.41 26.30
CA PRO A 83 25.14 -28.63 25.08
C PRO A 83 26.01 -29.25 23.98
N THR A 84 25.53 -30.35 23.39
CA THR A 84 26.21 -31.00 22.26
C THR A 84 25.98 -30.22 20.96
N LEU A 85 26.83 -30.43 19.94
CA LEU A 85 26.63 -29.83 18.60
C LEU A 85 25.23 -30.14 18.02
N VAL A 86 24.69 -31.33 18.30
CA VAL A 86 23.34 -31.72 17.90
C VAL A 86 22.28 -30.82 18.55
N SER A 87 22.44 -30.52 19.83
CA SER A 87 21.54 -29.63 20.58
C SER A 87 21.55 -28.22 19.99
N TRP A 88 22.74 -27.69 19.68
CA TRP A 88 22.89 -26.40 18.98
C TRP A 88 22.23 -26.41 17.60
N ASN A 89 22.45 -27.45 16.80
CA ASN A 89 21.88 -27.58 15.45
C ASN A 89 20.35 -27.58 15.46
N VAL A 90 19.75 -28.30 16.40
CA VAL A 90 18.29 -28.33 16.58
C VAL A 90 17.76 -26.94 16.90
N LEU A 91 18.40 -26.24 17.84
CA LEU A 91 17.95 -24.91 18.25
C LEU A 91 18.10 -23.90 17.10
N ILE A 92 19.28 -23.82 16.47
CA ILE A 92 19.52 -22.91 15.34
C ILE A 92 18.51 -23.17 14.21
N LYS A 93 18.27 -24.44 13.86
CA LYS A 93 17.26 -24.81 12.85
C LYS A 93 15.85 -24.38 13.25
N CYS A 94 15.48 -24.51 14.53
CA CYS A 94 14.20 -24.07 15.06
C CYS A 94 14.02 -22.54 14.93
N TYR A 95 15.05 -21.76 15.29
CA TYR A 95 15.03 -20.29 15.15
C TYR A 95 14.90 -19.85 13.70
N VAL A 96 15.68 -20.45 12.79
CA VAL A 96 15.56 -20.19 11.35
C VAL A 96 14.16 -20.58 10.85
N GLY A 97 13.61 -21.72 11.28
CA GLY A 97 12.26 -22.17 10.93
C GLY A 97 11.16 -21.17 11.32
N ASN A 98 11.30 -20.54 12.49
CA ASN A 98 10.35 -19.57 13.06
C ASN A 98 10.58 -18.11 12.61
N GLN A 99 11.31 -17.90 11.51
CA GLN A 99 11.62 -16.56 10.98
C GLN A 99 12.44 -15.66 11.94
N ARG A 100 13.05 -16.24 12.98
CA ARG A 100 13.97 -15.56 13.91
C ARG A 100 15.42 -15.74 13.48
N SER A 101 15.71 -15.42 12.21
CA SER A 101 17.03 -15.65 11.61
C SER A 101 18.15 -14.86 12.29
N HIS A 102 17.85 -13.68 12.87
CA HIS A 102 18.86 -12.85 13.53
C HIS A 102 19.38 -13.56 14.78
N ASP A 103 18.46 -14.04 15.61
CA ASP A 103 18.79 -14.78 16.82
C ASP A 103 19.51 -16.10 16.50
N ALA A 104 19.18 -16.75 15.38
CA ALA A 104 19.93 -17.92 14.92
C ALA A 104 21.40 -17.61 14.60
N ILE A 105 21.70 -16.43 14.03
CA ILE A 105 23.08 -15.99 13.76
C ILE A 105 23.80 -15.68 15.07
N VAL A 106 23.13 -15.05 16.04
CA VAL A 106 23.68 -14.82 17.38
C VAL A 106 24.02 -16.14 18.07
N LEU A 107 23.12 -17.13 18.02
CA LEU A 107 23.38 -18.48 18.56
C LEU A 107 24.53 -19.19 17.86
N PHE A 108 24.70 -18.98 16.55
CA PHE A 108 25.84 -19.54 15.84
C PHE A 108 27.16 -18.88 16.28
N TYR A 109 27.15 -17.58 16.54
CA TYR A 109 28.31 -16.89 17.10
C TYR A 109 28.70 -17.46 18.46
N GLU A 110 27.73 -17.72 19.35
CA GLU A 110 27.97 -18.41 20.63
C GLU A 110 28.55 -19.81 20.42
N LEU A 111 27.96 -20.61 19.52
CA LEU A 111 28.43 -21.96 19.20
C LEU A 111 29.90 -21.99 18.76
N VAL A 112 30.34 -21.05 17.91
CA VAL A 112 31.71 -21.05 17.35
C VAL A 112 32.78 -20.78 18.40
N HIS A 113 32.43 -20.17 19.54
CA HIS A 113 33.33 -20.03 20.69
C HIS A 113 33.49 -21.32 21.49
N GLU A 114 32.47 -22.18 21.50
CA GLU A 114 32.42 -23.41 22.30
C GLU A 114 32.85 -24.66 21.52
N LEU A 115 32.41 -24.79 20.25
CA LEU A 115 32.55 -25.99 19.43
C LEU A 115 32.83 -25.65 17.95
N VAL A 116 33.37 -26.62 17.22
CA VAL A 116 33.56 -26.51 15.76
C VAL A 116 32.27 -26.90 15.03
N PRO A 117 31.69 -26.01 14.20
CA PRO A 117 30.52 -26.33 13.38
C PRO A 117 30.78 -27.45 12.38
N ASP A 118 29.74 -28.24 12.08
CA ASP A 118 29.78 -29.29 11.07
C ASP A 118 29.06 -28.89 9.76
N ASN A 119 29.03 -29.82 8.81
CA ASN A 119 28.37 -29.67 7.51
C ASN A 119 26.83 -29.65 7.58
N PHE A 120 26.21 -29.82 8.76
CA PHE A 120 24.77 -29.65 8.97
C PHE A 120 24.44 -28.31 9.64
N THR A 121 25.35 -27.81 10.48
CA THR A 121 25.26 -26.55 11.20
C THR A 121 25.28 -25.37 10.22
N VAL A 122 26.32 -25.33 9.38
CA VAL A 122 26.66 -24.18 8.55
C VAL A 122 25.57 -23.87 7.51
N PRO A 123 25.04 -24.84 6.73
CA PRO A 123 23.93 -24.60 5.80
C PRO A 123 22.70 -23.92 6.43
N CYS A 124 22.35 -24.31 7.67
CA CYS A 124 21.19 -23.75 8.36
C CYS A 124 21.37 -22.26 8.66
N VAL A 125 22.55 -21.86 9.13
CA VAL A 125 22.86 -20.47 9.44
C VAL A 125 23.01 -19.64 8.19
N ILE A 126 23.67 -20.17 7.15
CA ILE A 126 23.76 -19.54 5.83
C ILE A 126 22.36 -19.24 5.27
N LYS A 127 21.41 -20.16 5.42
CA LYS A 127 20.01 -19.93 5.04
C LYS A 127 19.36 -18.80 5.84
N GLY A 128 19.71 -18.65 7.11
CA GLY A 128 19.33 -17.51 7.95
C GLY A 128 19.89 -16.19 7.42
N CYS A 129 21.20 -16.14 7.13
CA CYS A 129 21.86 -14.97 6.54
C CYS A 129 21.23 -14.57 5.21
N ALA A 130 20.99 -15.54 4.32
CA ALA A 130 20.38 -15.32 3.01
C ALA A 130 18.95 -14.75 3.11
N ARG A 131 18.22 -15.05 4.20
CA ARG A 131 16.87 -14.49 4.45
C ARG A 131 16.90 -13.06 4.96
N LEU A 132 17.93 -12.70 5.72
CA LEU A 132 18.12 -11.35 6.27
C LEU A 132 18.88 -10.42 5.33
N ASN A 133 19.35 -10.94 4.20
CA ASN A 133 20.30 -10.25 3.34
C ASN A 133 21.60 -9.85 4.09
N ALA A 134 22.00 -10.67 5.05
CA ALA A 134 23.16 -10.46 5.93
C ALA A 134 24.45 -10.94 5.24
N ILE A 135 24.89 -10.17 4.25
CA ILE A 135 25.98 -10.56 3.34
C ILE A 135 27.35 -10.57 4.02
N GLU A 136 27.60 -9.64 4.95
CA GLU A 136 28.89 -9.53 5.63
C GLU A 136 29.10 -10.70 6.60
N GLU A 137 28.08 -11.04 7.38
CA GLU A 137 28.04 -12.24 8.21
C GLU A 137 28.19 -13.50 7.34
N GLY A 138 27.53 -13.53 6.18
CA GLY A 138 27.66 -14.61 5.21
C GLY A 138 29.11 -14.80 4.71
N LYS A 139 29.83 -13.71 4.41
CA LYS A 139 31.26 -13.74 4.01
C LYS A 139 32.14 -14.22 5.16
N GLN A 140 31.87 -13.82 6.40
CA GLN A 140 32.60 -14.31 7.58
C GLN A 140 32.42 -15.82 7.76
N ILE A 141 31.18 -16.31 7.64
CA ILE A 141 30.87 -17.74 7.70
C ILE A 141 31.57 -18.50 6.57
N HIS A 142 31.61 -17.97 5.35
CA HIS A 142 32.35 -18.58 4.24
C HIS A 142 33.86 -18.65 4.55
N GLY A 143 34.45 -17.59 5.11
CA GLY A 143 35.84 -17.61 5.57
C GLY A 143 36.10 -18.69 6.64
N LEU A 144 35.16 -18.85 7.58
CA LEU A 144 35.21 -19.92 8.59
C LEU A 144 35.15 -21.30 7.94
N VAL A 145 34.23 -21.53 7.00
CA VAL A 145 34.07 -22.78 6.25
C VAL A 145 35.38 -23.23 5.61
N LEU A 146 36.10 -22.31 4.98
CA LEU A 146 37.40 -22.58 4.36
C LEU A 146 38.43 -22.97 5.43
N LYS A 147 38.46 -22.25 6.55
CA LYS A 147 39.39 -22.50 7.67
C LYS A 147 39.17 -23.86 8.34
N ILE A 148 37.92 -24.31 8.49
CA ILE A 148 37.57 -25.59 9.13
C ILE A 148 37.54 -26.77 8.14
N GLY A 149 37.90 -26.55 6.87
CA GLY A 149 38.01 -27.60 5.87
C GLY A 149 36.68 -28.09 5.27
N LEU A 150 35.58 -27.34 5.45
CA LEU A 150 34.27 -27.66 4.87
C LEU A 150 34.05 -27.05 3.49
N GLY A 151 35.06 -26.37 2.91
CA GLY A 151 34.94 -25.66 1.64
C GLY A 151 34.60 -26.51 0.41
N LEU A 152 34.81 -27.83 0.47
CA LEU A 152 34.48 -28.79 -0.60
C LEU A 152 33.22 -29.61 -0.28
N ASP A 153 32.55 -29.37 0.85
CA ASP A 153 31.30 -30.07 1.19
C ASP A 153 30.17 -29.58 0.29
N LYS A 154 29.49 -30.52 -0.37
CA LYS A 154 28.44 -30.24 -1.36
C LYS A 154 27.28 -29.40 -0.80
N PHE A 155 26.84 -29.71 0.42
CA PHE A 155 25.70 -29.02 1.03
C PHE A 155 26.06 -27.60 1.48
N VAL A 156 27.30 -27.43 1.96
CA VAL A 156 27.83 -26.11 2.29
C VAL A 156 28.00 -25.26 1.04
N GLN A 157 28.62 -25.78 -0.02
CA GLN A 157 28.78 -25.06 -1.30
C GLN A 157 27.42 -24.68 -1.92
N SER A 158 26.45 -25.59 -1.94
CA SER A 158 25.09 -25.31 -2.43
C SER A 158 24.41 -24.17 -1.63
N SER A 159 24.57 -24.19 -0.30
CA SER A 159 24.04 -23.14 0.56
C SER A 159 24.73 -21.79 0.34
N LEU A 160 26.05 -21.79 0.10
CA LEU A 160 26.82 -20.59 -0.24
C LEU A 160 26.40 -19.98 -1.57
N VAL A 161 26.16 -20.80 -2.61
CA VAL A 161 25.59 -20.33 -3.88
C VAL A 161 24.23 -19.67 -3.62
N SER A 162 23.36 -20.32 -2.85
CA SER A 162 22.04 -19.76 -2.50
C SER A 162 22.13 -18.44 -1.74
N LEU A 163 23.07 -18.29 -0.81
CA LEU A 163 23.34 -17.07 -0.08
C LEU A 163 23.76 -15.94 -1.02
N TYR A 164 24.82 -16.15 -1.79
CA TYR A 164 25.37 -15.12 -2.66
C TYR A 164 24.37 -14.71 -3.75
N SER A 165 23.65 -15.67 -4.35
CA SER A 165 22.57 -15.37 -5.30
C SER A 165 21.45 -14.53 -4.69
N LYS A 166 20.99 -14.86 -3.47
CA LYS A 166 19.91 -14.12 -2.81
C LYS A 166 20.33 -12.74 -2.33
N CYS A 167 21.61 -12.57 -2.01
CA CYS A 167 22.18 -11.30 -1.58
C CYS A 167 22.64 -10.40 -2.74
N GLY A 168 22.48 -10.83 -3.99
CA GLY A 168 22.87 -10.06 -5.18
C GLY A 168 24.37 -10.09 -5.51
N GLU A 169 25.18 -10.84 -4.76
CA GLU A 169 26.61 -11.05 -5.02
C GLU A 169 26.84 -12.17 -6.04
N ILE A 170 26.23 -12.02 -7.22
CA ILE A 170 26.15 -13.09 -8.23
C ILE A 170 27.52 -13.56 -8.72
N GLY A 171 28.52 -12.67 -8.73
CA GLY A 171 29.91 -13.01 -9.08
C GLY A 171 30.55 -13.98 -8.07
N LEU A 172 30.26 -13.84 -6.78
CA LEU A 172 30.72 -14.79 -5.76
C LEU A 172 29.95 -16.11 -5.85
N ALA A 173 28.64 -16.05 -6.09
CA ALA A 173 27.81 -17.24 -6.32
C ALA A 173 28.37 -18.07 -7.49
N ARG A 174 28.72 -17.41 -8.59
CA ARG A 174 29.30 -18.04 -9.79
C ARG A 174 30.65 -18.69 -9.50
N LYS A 175 31.54 -18.02 -8.75
CA LYS A 175 32.84 -18.59 -8.38
C LYS A 175 32.68 -19.88 -7.57
N VAL A 176 31.84 -19.86 -6.53
CA VAL A 176 31.58 -21.06 -5.72
C VAL A 176 30.99 -22.16 -6.61
N PHE A 177 30.04 -21.83 -7.49
CA PHE A 177 29.41 -22.77 -8.40
C PHE A 177 30.41 -23.42 -9.39
N ASP A 178 31.32 -22.63 -9.94
CA ASP A 178 32.33 -23.12 -10.90
C ASP A 178 33.31 -24.09 -10.23
N GLU A 179 33.62 -23.90 -8.94
CA GLU A 179 34.48 -24.79 -8.14
C GLU A 179 33.79 -26.10 -7.69
N MET A 180 32.47 -26.20 -7.79
CA MET A 180 31.72 -27.41 -7.40
C MET A 180 31.99 -28.57 -8.37
N ARG A 181 32.35 -29.74 -7.82
CA ARG A 181 32.56 -30.98 -8.59
C ARG A 181 31.26 -31.64 -9.04
N ASP A 182 30.22 -31.54 -8.23
CA ASP A 182 28.90 -32.13 -8.46
C ASP A 182 27.83 -31.08 -8.13
N ARG A 183 27.02 -30.74 -9.14
CA ARG A 183 26.03 -29.65 -9.08
C ARG A 183 24.65 -30.25 -9.18
N ASP A 184 23.91 -30.21 -8.08
CA ASP A 184 22.51 -30.65 -8.06
C ASP A 184 21.56 -29.55 -8.59
N LEU A 185 20.31 -29.94 -8.82
CA LEU A 185 19.27 -29.02 -9.31
C LEU A 185 19.08 -27.81 -8.38
N VAL A 186 19.20 -27.99 -7.06
CA VAL A 186 19.06 -26.89 -6.09
C VAL A 186 20.11 -25.80 -6.32
N THR A 187 21.34 -26.21 -6.61
CA THR A 187 22.45 -25.31 -6.89
C THR A 187 22.27 -24.60 -8.22
N TRP A 188 21.93 -25.33 -9.29
CA TRP A 188 21.60 -24.75 -10.60
C TRP A 188 20.46 -23.74 -10.51
N ASN A 189 19.36 -24.13 -9.87
CA ASN A 189 18.18 -23.27 -9.71
C ASN A 189 18.50 -22.00 -8.90
N SER A 190 19.32 -22.12 -7.84
CA SER A 190 19.76 -20.96 -7.06
C SER A 190 20.60 -19.98 -7.89
N LEU A 191 21.43 -20.47 -8.81
CA LEU A 191 22.25 -19.62 -9.68
C LEU A 191 21.41 -18.97 -10.78
N VAL A 192 20.55 -19.73 -11.46
CA VAL A 192 19.61 -19.21 -12.48
C VAL A 192 18.71 -18.13 -11.89
N ASP A 193 18.13 -18.39 -10.71
CA ASP A 193 17.31 -17.41 -9.98
C ASP A 193 18.11 -16.13 -9.65
N GLY A 194 19.36 -16.29 -9.22
CA GLY A 194 20.26 -15.18 -8.92
C GLY A 194 20.52 -14.29 -10.14
N TYR A 195 20.96 -14.87 -11.26
CA TYR A 195 21.20 -14.12 -12.49
C TYR A 195 19.93 -13.46 -13.03
N ALA A 196 18.80 -14.18 -13.01
CA ALA A 196 17.53 -13.63 -13.43
C ALA A 196 17.14 -12.42 -12.57
N ARG A 197 17.24 -12.50 -11.24
CA ARG A 197 16.96 -11.35 -10.35
C ARG A 197 17.90 -10.16 -10.54
N CYS A 198 19.14 -10.40 -10.93
CA CYS A 198 20.11 -9.35 -11.26
C CYS A 198 19.84 -8.68 -12.62
N GLY A 199 18.90 -9.19 -13.42
CA GLY A 199 18.60 -8.69 -14.75
C GLY A 199 19.52 -9.23 -15.86
N GLU A 200 20.48 -10.09 -15.50
CA GLU A 200 21.40 -10.77 -16.42
C GLU A 200 20.72 -12.01 -17.02
N VAL A 201 19.65 -11.73 -17.75
CA VAL A 201 18.69 -12.72 -18.25
C VAL A 201 19.30 -13.68 -19.26
N GLU A 202 20.19 -13.18 -20.10
CA GLU A 202 20.88 -13.96 -21.13
C GLU A 202 21.73 -15.06 -20.48
N VAL A 203 22.47 -14.72 -19.42
CA VAL A 203 23.27 -15.69 -18.65
C VAL A 203 22.37 -16.69 -17.92
N ALA A 204 21.24 -16.24 -17.37
CA ALA A 204 20.28 -17.13 -16.73
C ALA A 204 19.72 -18.18 -17.72
N MET A 205 19.40 -17.76 -18.95
CA MET A 205 18.96 -18.63 -20.03
C MET A 205 20.05 -19.61 -20.47
N GLU A 206 21.29 -19.13 -20.66
CA GLU A 206 22.43 -19.98 -21.01
C GLU A 206 22.67 -21.07 -19.95
N LEU A 207 22.64 -20.69 -18.67
CA LEU A 207 22.77 -21.64 -17.56
C LEU A 207 21.62 -22.63 -17.54
N PHE A 208 20.39 -22.17 -17.78
CA PHE A 208 19.22 -23.02 -17.88
C PHE A 208 19.32 -24.02 -19.04
N ASP A 209 19.86 -23.61 -20.18
CA ASP A 209 20.07 -24.45 -21.35
C ASP A 209 21.18 -25.50 -21.14
N GLN A 210 22.16 -25.20 -20.28
CA GLN A 210 23.22 -26.14 -19.87
C GLN A 210 22.74 -27.23 -18.89
N MET A 211 21.57 -27.06 -18.24
CA MET A 211 21.04 -28.06 -17.31
C MET A 211 20.71 -29.37 -18.03
N GLN A 212 21.23 -30.49 -17.53
CA GLN A 212 20.93 -31.83 -18.08
C GLN A 212 19.49 -32.25 -17.79
N GLU A 213 19.03 -31.99 -16.55
CA GLU A 213 17.67 -32.24 -16.10
C GLU A 213 17.04 -30.92 -15.63
N ARG A 214 15.73 -30.76 -15.85
CA ARG A 214 14.97 -29.58 -15.43
C ARG A 214 13.70 -30.06 -14.75
N ASP A 215 13.52 -29.66 -13.50
CA ASP A 215 12.27 -29.93 -12.79
C ASP A 215 11.30 -28.75 -12.97
N LEU A 216 10.07 -28.92 -12.51
CA LEU A 216 9.05 -27.88 -12.55
C LEU A 216 9.52 -26.57 -11.87
N PHE A 217 10.37 -26.68 -10.84
CA PHE A 217 10.89 -25.52 -10.13
C PHE A 217 11.90 -24.75 -10.99
N SER A 218 12.81 -25.43 -11.70
CA SER A 218 13.74 -24.83 -12.66
C SER A 218 13.00 -23.93 -13.67
N TRP A 219 11.95 -24.48 -14.29
CA TRP A 219 11.14 -23.73 -15.26
C TRP A 219 10.42 -22.54 -14.61
N THR A 220 9.82 -22.75 -13.44
CA THR A 220 9.05 -21.71 -12.73
C THR A 220 9.93 -20.54 -12.31
N VAL A 221 11.14 -20.82 -11.79
CA VAL A 221 12.13 -19.81 -11.39
C VAL A 221 12.53 -18.92 -12.56
N LEU A 222 12.80 -19.53 -13.72
CA LEU A 222 13.19 -18.79 -14.91
C LEU A 222 12.05 -17.89 -15.41
N VAL A 223 10.82 -18.41 -15.48
CA VAL A 223 9.63 -17.63 -15.87
C VAL A 223 9.40 -16.45 -14.91
N ASP A 224 9.47 -16.69 -13.59
CA ASP A 224 9.28 -15.64 -12.58
C ASP A 224 10.37 -14.57 -12.64
N GLY A 225 11.63 -14.98 -12.79
CA GLY A 225 12.76 -14.06 -12.95
C GLY A 225 12.62 -13.18 -14.21
N LEU A 226 12.36 -13.79 -15.36
CA LEU A 226 12.14 -13.07 -16.63
C LEU A 226 10.97 -12.08 -16.54
N SER A 227 9.85 -12.51 -15.95
CA SER A 227 8.66 -11.68 -15.74
C SER A 227 8.95 -10.48 -14.84
N LYS A 228 9.72 -10.69 -13.76
CA LYS A 228 10.12 -9.61 -12.83
C LYS A 228 11.08 -8.60 -13.46
N CYS A 229 11.90 -9.03 -14.42
CA CYS A 229 12.80 -8.16 -15.18
C CYS A 229 12.14 -7.47 -16.38
N GLY A 230 10.84 -7.65 -16.58
CA GLY A 230 10.09 -7.05 -17.68
C GLY A 230 10.37 -7.70 -19.04
N LYS A 231 11.08 -8.83 -19.10
CA LYS A 231 11.33 -9.61 -20.32
C LYS A 231 10.19 -10.59 -20.57
N VAL A 232 8.96 -10.07 -20.61
CA VAL A 232 7.73 -10.88 -20.57
C VAL A 232 7.58 -11.77 -21.81
N GLU A 233 8.03 -11.32 -22.98
CA GLU A 233 8.02 -12.16 -24.20
C GLU A 233 8.92 -13.39 -24.07
N MET A 234 10.13 -13.23 -23.54
CA MET A 234 11.02 -14.37 -23.26
C MET A 234 10.43 -15.28 -22.18
N ALA A 235 9.81 -14.69 -21.15
CA ALA A 235 9.10 -15.45 -20.13
C ALA A 235 7.98 -16.30 -20.75
N ARG A 236 7.27 -15.75 -21.74
CA ARG A 236 6.21 -16.43 -22.47
C ARG A 236 6.73 -17.60 -23.30
N GLU A 237 7.83 -17.41 -24.03
CA GLU A 237 8.48 -18.50 -24.77
C GLU A 237 8.91 -19.65 -23.85
N VAL A 238 9.49 -19.33 -22.69
CA VAL A 238 9.86 -20.34 -21.68
C VAL A 238 8.61 -21.03 -21.14
N PHE A 239 7.58 -20.26 -20.79
CA PHE A 239 6.31 -20.75 -20.26
C PHE A 239 5.57 -21.67 -21.24
N ASP A 240 5.61 -21.37 -22.54
CA ASP A 240 4.98 -22.17 -23.58
C ASP A 240 5.72 -23.51 -23.82
N ARG A 241 7.04 -23.54 -23.60
CA ARG A 241 7.87 -24.77 -23.61
C ARG A 241 7.75 -25.63 -22.35
N MET A 242 7.17 -25.11 -21.26
CA MET A 242 7.06 -25.86 -20.00
C MET A 242 6.23 -27.14 -20.17
N PRO A 243 6.77 -28.33 -19.83
CA PRO A 243 6.03 -29.59 -19.96
C PRO A 243 4.79 -29.65 -19.06
N ASN A 244 4.92 -29.11 -17.84
CA ASN A 244 3.84 -29.00 -16.86
C ASN A 244 3.88 -27.60 -16.25
N ARG A 245 2.71 -27.01 -16.00
CA ARG A 245 2.56 -25.67 -15.42
C ARG A 245 1.84 -25.78 -14.08
N ASN A 246 2.32 -25.05 -13.08
CA ASN A 246 1.67 -24.91 -11.78
C ASN A 246 1.12 -23.49 -11.59
N SER A 247 0.32 -23.28 -10.55
CA SER A 247 -0.25 -21.96 -10.24
C SER A 247 0.80 -20.86 -10.14
N VAL A 248 2.01 -21.17 -9.64
CA VAL A 248 3.11 -20.21 -9.50
C VAL A 248 3.58 -19.70 -10.87
N SER A 249 3.81 -20.60 -11.83
CA SER A 249 4.22 -20.23 -13.19
C SER A 249 3.15 -19.40 -13.94
N TRP A 250 1.87 -19.75 -13.77
CA TRP A 250 0.75 -18.96 -14.32
C TRP A 250 0.69 -17.56 -13.69
N ASN A 251 0.76 -17.48 -12.36
CA ASN A 251 0.70 -16.20 -11.63
C ASN A 251 1.90 -15.30 -11.97
N ALA A 252 3.09 -15.88 -12.19
CA ALA A 252 4.28 -15.16 -12.63
C ALA A 252 4.05 -14.49 -14.00
N MET A 253 3.52 -15.23 -14.99
CA MET A 253 3.20 -14.69 -16.30
C MET A 253 2.13 -13.60 -16.24
N ILE A 254 1.05 -13.84 -15.50
CA ILE A 254 -0.02 -12.86 -15.30
C ILE A 254 0.56 -11.56 -14.72
N ASN A 255 1.32 -11.65 -13.63
CA ASN A 255 1.93 -10.48 -13.01
C ASN A 255 2.93 -9.77 -13.93
N GLY A 256 3.69 -10.53 -14.74
CA GLY A 256 4.58 -9.98 -15.76
C GLY A 256 3.83 -9.11 -16.78
N TYR A 257 2.78 -9.65 -17.38
CA TYR A 257 1.96 -8.91 -18.35
C TYR A 257 1.22 -7.72 -17.72
N MET A 258 0.69 -7.86 -16.50
CA MET A 258 0.05 -6.74 -15.79
C MET A 258 1.03 -5.59 -15.52
N LYS A 259 2.31 -5.90 -15.22
CA LYS A 259 3.37 -4.88 -15.05
C LYS A 259 3.80 -4.25 -16.38
N ALA A 260 3.76 -5.02 -17.47
CA ALA A 260 4.04 -4.51 -18.81
C ALA A 260 2.90 -3.67 -19.40
N GLY A 261 1.73 -3.67 -18.76
CA GLY A 261 0.53 -2.96 -19.24
C GLY A 261 -0.25 -3.70 -20.34
N ASP A 262 0.12 -4.94 -20.67
CA ASP A 262 -0.64 -5.79 -21.59
C ASP A 262 -1.69 -6.61 -20.82
N PHE A 263 -2.81 -5.94 -20.58
CA PHE A 263 -3.90 -6.46 -19.79
C PHE A 263 -4.73 -7.52 -20.51
N GLU A 264 -4.73 -7.51 -21.84
CA GLU A 264 -5.51 -8.42 -22.65
C GLU A 264 -4.88 -9.82 -22.59
N THR A 265 -3.56 -9.91 -22.80
CA THR A 265 -2.83 -11.17 -22.67
C THR A 265 -2.89 -11.71 -21.23
N ALA A 266 -2.79 -10.83 -20.22
CA ALA A 266 -2.97 -11.22 -18.82
C ALA A 266 -4.37 -11.82 -18.56
N ARG A 267 -5.43 -11.21 -19.10
CA ARG A 267 -6.82 -11.70 -18.99
C ARG A 267 -7.01 -13.03 -19.72
N GLN A 268 -6.39 -13.21 -20.88
CA GLN A 268 -6.43 -14.47 -21.63
C GLN A 268 -5.74 -15.60 -20.86
N LEU A 269 -4.56 -15.36 -20.29
CA LEU A 269 -3.86 -16.33 -19.45
C LEU A 269 -4.66 -16.68 -18.20
N PHE A 270 -5.25 -15.68 -17.54
CA PHE A 270 -6.13 -15.90 -16.40
C PHE A 270 -7.32 -16.79 -16.77
N SER A 271 -7.97 -16.53 -17.90
CA SER A 271 -9.14 -17.29 -18.35
C SER A 271 -8.78 -18.71 -18.83
N GLY A 272 -7.56 -18.89 -19.36
CA GLY A 272 -7.03 -20.19 -19.79
C GLY A 272 -6.45 -21.05 -18.67
N MET A 273 -6.35 -20.53 -17.44
CA MET A 273 -5.78 -21.25 -16.30
C MET A 273 -6.73 -22.38 -15.85
N PRO A 274 -6.29 -23.65 -15.79
CA PRO A 274 -7.17 -24.79 -15.49
C PRO A 274 -7.86 -24.74 -14.13
N ALA A 275 -7.17 -24.20 -13.12
CA ALA A 275 -7.69 -24.02 -11.77
C ALA A 275 -7.10 -22.73 -11.20
N ARG A 276 -7.96 -21.82 -10.74
CA ARG A 276 -7.56 -20.52 -10.19
C ARG A 276 -7.71 -20.55 -8.68
N ASP A 277 -6.64 -20.25 -7.97
CA ASP A 277 -6.66 -20.09 -6.52
C ASP A 277 -6.81 -18.61 -6.14
N VAL A 278 -6.97 -18.34 -4.84
CA VAL A 278 -7.11 -16.97 -4.32
C VAL A 278 -5.91 -16.09 -4.69
N ILE A 279 -4.71 -16.67 -4.84
CA ILE A 279 -3.49 -15.93 -5.20
C ILE A 279 -3.58 -15.47 -6.66
N THR A 280 -4.11 -16.30 -7.57
CA THR A 280 -4.37 -15.92 -8.96
C THR A 280 -5.35 -14.75 -9.05
N TRP A 281 -6.48 -14.82 -8.33
CA TRP A 281 -7.45 -13.72 -8.29
C TRP A 281 -6.85 -12.44 -7.72
N ASN A 282 -6.08 -12.54 -6.63
CA ASN A 282 -5.37 -11.41 -6.04
C ASN A 282 -4.43 -10.75 -7.04
N SER A 283 -3.66 -11.55 -7.78
CA SER A 283 -2.70 -11.03 -8.75
C SER A 283 -3.38 -10.22 -9.84
N MET A 284 -4.55 -10.67 -10.32
CA MET A 284 -5.33 -9.93 -11.31
C MET A 284 -5.98 -8.66 -10.74
N ILE A 285 -6.67 -8.78 -9.59
CA ILE A 285 -7.37 -7.63 -8.97
C ILE A 285 -6.37 -6.55 -8.57
N ALA A 286 -5.27 -6.93 -7.91
CA ALA A 286 -4.19 -5.99 -7.55
C ALA A 286 -3.49 -5.44 -8.79
N GLY A 287 -3.28 -6.25 -9.83
CA GLY A 287 -2.69 -5.81 -11.09
C GLY A 287 -3.52 -4.73 -11.79
N TYR A 288 -4.84 -4.87 -11.83
CA TYR A 288 -5.72 -3.85 -12.42
C TYR A 288 -5.76 -2.60 -11.56
N GLU A 289 -5.88 -2.76 -10.24
CA GLU A 289 -5.88 -1.65 -9.29
C GLU A 289 -4.60 -0.81 -9.38
N PHE A 290 -3.43 -1.46 -9.40
CA PHE A 290 -2.13 -0.80 -9.52
C PHE A 290 -1.99 0.01 -10.82
N ASN A 291 -2.64 -0.44 -11.90
CA ASN A 291 -2.63 0.23 -13.20
C ASN A 291 -3.79 1.24 -13.37
N GLY A 292 -4.53 1.58 -12.31
CA GLY A 292 -5.64 2.53 -12.35
C GLY A 292 -6.92 2.03 -13.05
N ARG A 293 -6.95 0.74 -13.40
CA ARG A 293 -8.09 0.04 -14.04
C ARG A 293 -9.09 -0.41 -12.99
N PHE A 294 -9.60 0.54 -12.21
CA PHE A 294 -10.36 0.26 -10.99
C PHE A 294 -11.69 -0.45 -11.25
N MET A 295 -12.34 -0.19 -12.39
CA MET A 295 -13.64 -0.81 -12.70
C MET A 295 -13.48 -2.30 -12.93
N GLU A 296 -12.48 -2.70 -13.71
CA GLU A 296 -12.16 -4.10 -14.01
C GLU A 296 -11.66 -4.86 -12.77
N ALA A 297 -10.92 -4.19 -11.88
CA ALA A 297 -10.57 -4.75 -10.58
C ALA A 297 -11.82 -5.11 -9.75
N LEU A 298 -12.85 -4.26 -9.75
CA LEU A 298 -14.11 -4.51 -9.05
C LEU A 298 -15.00 -5.53 -9.75
N GLU A 299 -14.96 -5.61 -11.07
CA GLU A 299 -15.64 -6.66 -11.83
C GLU A 299 -15.07 -8.04 -11.49
N LEU A 300 -13.73 -8.18 -11.47
CA LEU A 300 -13.09 -9.40 -11.00
C LEU A 300 -13.37 -9.73 -9.54
N PHE A 301 -13.43 -8.72 -8.68
CA PHE A 301 -13.83 -8.93 -7.28
C PHE A 301 -15.27 -9.45 -7.17
N HIS A 302 -16.14 -9.10 -8.11
CA HIS A 302 -17.48 -9.68 -8.16
C HIS A 302 -17.49 -11.10 -8.74
N GLU A 303 -16.62 -11.38 -9.71
CA GLU A 303 -16.45 -12.72 -10.30
C GLU A 303 -15.90 -13.74 -9.28
N ILE A 304 -14.86 -13.41 -8.50
CA ILE A 304 -14.32 -14.32 -7.46
C ILE A 304 -15.41 -14.75 -6.46
N LEU A 305 -16.33 -13.83 -6.12
CA LEU A 305 -17.44 -14.10 -5.22
C LEU A 305 -18.54 -14.95 -5.87
N LYS A 306 -18.72 -14.88 -7.19
CA LYS A 306 -19.63 -15.77 -7.93
C LYS A 306 -19.10 -17.19 -8.06
N GLU A 307 -17.78 -17.37 -8.02
CA GLU A 307 -17.13 -18.69 -8.03
C GLU A 307 -17.02 -19.30 -6.62
N ASP A 308 -17.68 -18.71 -5.61
CA ASP A 308 -17.67 -19.15 -4.21
C ASP A 308 -16.25 -19.24 -3.61
N VAL A 309 -15.30 -18.47 -4.16
CA VAL A 309 -13.93 -18.37 -3.65
C VAL A 309 -13.86 -17.27 -2.60
N MET A 310 -13.49 -17.63 -1.36
CA MET A 310 -13.38 -16.66 -0.28
C MET A 310 -12.22 -15.67 -0.52
N PRO A 311 -12.49 -14.35 -0.58
CA PRO A 311 -11.44 -13.36 -0.70
C PRO A 311 -10.50 -13.37 0.51
N SER A 312 -9.22 -13.15 0.25
CA SER A 312 -8.22 -12.93 1.30
C SER A 312 -8.18 -11.45 1.74
N HIS A 313 -7.43 -11.15 2.81
CA HIS A 313 -7.15 -9.77 3.22
C HIS A 313 -6.58 -8.92 2.07
N ALA A 314 -5.64 -9.48 1.28
CA ALA A 314 -5.04 -8.78 0.15
C ALA A 314 -6.09 -8.47 -0.95
N THR A 315 -7.00 -9.40 -1.23
CA THR A 315 -8.10 -9.20 -2.19
C THR A 315 -8.97 -8.02 -1.78
N LEU A 316 -9.35 -7.97 -0.50
CA LEU A 316 -10.21 -6.92 0.05
C LEU A 316 -9.51 -5.56 0.05
N VAL A 317 -8.21 -5.52 0.38
CA VAL A 317 -7.40 -4.30 0.31
C VAL A 317 -7.40 -3.73 -1.11
N SER A 318 -7.12 -4.56 -2.13
CA SER A 318 -7.13 -4.10 -3.53
C SER A 318 -8.53 -3.69 -3.99
N ALA A 319 -9.57 -4.42 -3.60
CA ALA A 319 -10.95 -4.03 -3.93
C ALA A 319 -11.36 -2.70 -3.27
N LEU A 320 -11.03 -2.49 -1.99
CA LEU A 320 -11.27 -1.22 -1.29
C LEU A 320 -10.47 -0.07 -1.91
N SER A 321 -9.22 -0.30 -2.32
CA SER A 321 -8.42 0.71 -3.04
C SER A 321 -9.05 1.09 -4.38
N ALA A 322 -9.52 0.11 -5.16
CA ALA A 322 -10.25 0.37 -6.40
C ALA A 322 -11.56 1.15 -6.17
N VAL A 323 -12.31 0.83 -5.11
CA VAL A 323 -13.48 1.64 -4.69
C VAL A 323 -13.06 3.08 -4.34
N SER A 324 -11.93 3.25 -3.66
CA SER A 324 -11.41 4.57 -3.27
C SER A 324 -11.02 5.43 -4.48
N GLY A 325 -10.45 4.80 -5.51
CA GLY A 325 -10.07 5.44 -6.77
C GLY A 325 -11.27 5.93 -7.59
N LEU A 326 -12.34 5.14 -7.65
CA LEU A 326 -13.61 5.51 -8.31
C LEU A 326 -14.56 6.31 -7.42
N ALA A 327 -14.30 6.30 -6.12
CA ALA A 327 -15.10 6.86 -5.04
C ALA A 327 -16.59 6.46 -5.08
N ILE A 328 -16.85 5.16 -5.30
CA ILE A 328 -18.18 4.54 -5.32
C ILE A 328 -18.57 4.06 -3.91
N LEU A 329 -19.11 4.96 -3.10
CA LEU A 329 -19.41 4.69 -1.68
C LEU A 329 -20.33 3.48 -1.48
N GLY A 330 -21.33 3.28 -2.36
CA GLY A 330 -22.23 2.12 -2.30
C GLY A 330 -21.51 0.78 -2.29
N LYS A 331 -20.57 0.56 -3.23
CA LYS A 331 -19.76 -0.67 -3.29
C LYS A 331 -18.85 -0.80 -2.07
N GLY A 332 -18.25 0.29 -1.59
CA GLY A 332 -17.44 0.30 -0.38
C GLY A 332 -18.20 -0.14 0.88
N ARG A 333 -19.43 0.35 1.06
CA ARG A 333 -20.33 -0.09 2.16
C ARG A 333 -20.69 -1.56 2.06
N TRP A 334 -20.91 -2.05 0.85
CA TRP A 334 -21.20 -3.47 0.63
C TRP A 334 -19.99 -4.35 1.00
N ILE A 335 -18.77 -3.99 0.56
CA ILE A 335 -17.54 -4.71 0.93
C ILE A 335 -17.34 -4.67 2.46
N HIS A 336 -17.54 -3.52 3.11
CA HIS A 336 -17.47 -3.44 4.57
C HIS A 336 -18.50 -4.35 5.25
N SER A 337 -19.72 -4.40 4.75
CA SER A 337 -20.77 -5.29 5.29
C SER A 337 -20.42 -6.77 5.09
N PHE A 338 -19.84 -7.11 3.94
CA PHE A 338 -19.29 -8.44 3.66
C PHE A 338 -18.18 -8.80 4.66
N MET A 339 -17.25 -7.88 4.93
CA MET A 339 -16.15 -8.08 5.89
C MET A 339 -16.67 -8.39 7.29
N VAL A 340 -17.64 -7.59 7.78
CA VAL A 340 -18.27 -7.80 9.09
C VAL A 340 -18.99 -9.15 9.15
N LYS A 341 -19.75 -9.50 8.11
CA LYS A 341 -20.52 -10.76 8.06
C LYS A 341 -19.61 -12.00 8.13
N HIS A 342 -18.41 -11.94 7.57
CA HIS A 342 -17.46 -13.06 7.54
C HIS A 342 -16.38 -12.97 8.63
N GLY A 343 -16.50 -12.03 9.57
CA GLY A 343 -15.61 -11.94 10.72
C GLY A 343 -14.18 -11.48 10.39
N PHE A 344 -14.00 -10.67 9.34
CA PHE A 344 -12.69 -10.08 9.06
C PHE A 344 -12.31 -9.07 10.14
N GLU A 345 -11.18 -9.30 10.80
CA GLU A 345 -10.63 -8.34 11.74
C GLU A 345 -10.02 -7.14 11.01
N LEU A 346 -10.25 -5.94 11.52
CA LEU A 346 -9.71 -4.69 10.96
C LEU A 346 -8.28 -4.45 11.45
N ASP A 347 -7.40 -5.43 11.22
CA ASP A 347 -6.02 -5.39 11.66
C ASP A 347 -5.10 -4.76 10.60
N GLY A 348 -4.19 -3.88 11.04
CA GLY A 348 -3.12 -3.32 10.21
C GLY A 348 -3.58 -2.67 8.90
N VAL A 349 -3.34 -3.35 7.79
CA VAL A 349 -3.55 -2.81 6.45
C VAL A 349 -5.03 -2.74 6.10
N LEU A 350 -5.83 -3.76 6.47
CA LEU A 350 -7.23 -3.83 6.09
C LEU A 350 -8.06 -2.72 6.75
N GLY A 351 -7.81 -2.44 8.03
CA GLY A 351 -8.41 -1.30 8.74
C GLY A 351 -8.00 0.05 8.14
N THR A 352 -6.73 0.20 7.75
CA THR A 352 -6.22 1.39 7.08
C THR A 352 -6.91 1.61 5.72
N SER A 353 -7.01 0.58 4.88
CA SER A 353 -7.66 0.66 3.57
C SER A 353 -9.15 1.00 3.68
N LEU A 354 -9.83 0.52 4.72
CA LEU A 354 -11.24 0.83 4.94
C LEU A 354 -11.46 2.30 5.36
N ILE A 355 -10.59 2.84 6.22
CA ILE A 355 -10.60 4.27 6.61
C ILE A 355 -10.31 5.15 5.38
N ASP A 356 -9.28 4.80 4.59
CA ASP A 356 -8.92 5.51 3.36
C ASP A 356 -10.08 5.51 2.35
N MET A 357 -10.74 4.36 2.17
CA MET A 357 -11.91 4.23 1.29
C MET A 357 -13.04 5.17 1.70
N TYR A 358 -13.47 5.14 2.97
CA TYR A 358 -14.52 6.03 3.42
C TYR A 358 -14.14 7.51 3.31
N SER A 359 -12.87 7.85 3.55
CA SER A 359 -12.37 9.22 3.42
C SER A 359 -12.43 9.67 1.95
N LYS A 360 -11.85 8.91 1.01
CA LYS A 360 -11.82 9.23 -0.42
C LYS A 360 -13.18 9.17 -1.11
N CYS A 361 -14.15 8.45 -0.54
CA CYS A 361 -15.56 8.45 -0.96
C CYS A 361 -16.39 9.60 -0.37
N GLY A 362 -15.79 10.56 0.35
CA GLY A 362 -16.52 11.71 0.90
C GLY A 362 -17.42 11.36 2.08
N SER A 363 -17.05 10.35 2.86
CA SER A 363 -17.82 9.84 4.00
C SER A 363 -16.98 9.77 5.28
N ILE A 364 -16.36 10.89 5.63
CA ILE A 364 -15.41 11.02 6.76
C ILE A 364 -15.98 10.58 8.12
N GLU A 365 -17.29 10.75 8.35
CA GLU A 365 -17.95 10.27 9.58
C GLU A 365 -17.90 8.73 9.71
N ASN A 366 -18.06 8.01 8.59
CA ASN A 366 -17.92 6.55 8.59
C ASN A 366 -16.45 6.16 8.77
N ALA A 367 -15.50 6.92 8.21
CA ALA A 367 -14.07 6.70 8.43
C ALA A 367 -13.71 6.85 9.92
N LEU A 368 -14.21 7.90 10.58
CA LEU A 368 -14.08 8.11 12.03
C LEU A 368 -14.73 6.98 12.84
N THR A 369 -15.91 6.51 12.42
CA THR A 369 -16.60 5.40 13.07
C THR A 369 -15.77 4.12 13.01
N VAL A 370 -15.23 3.78 11.83
CA VAL A 370 -14.33 2.63 11.65
C VAL A 370 -13.08 2.80 12.51
N PHE A 371 -12.43 3.98 12.46
CA PHE A 371 -11.25 4.26 13.26
C PHE A 371 -11.50 4.07 14.76
N ARG A 372 -12.62 4.60 15.27
CA ARG A 372 -13.01 4.45 16.69
C ARG A 372 -13.27 3.00 17.06
N ALA A 373 -13.92 2.23 16.19
CA ALA A 373 -14.24 0.82 16.41
C ALA A 373 -12.99 -0.08 16.54
N ILE A 374 -11.86 0.27 15.91
CA ILE A 374 -10.63 -0.51 16.02
C ILE A 374 -10.08 -0.45 17.46
N HIS A 375 -10.01 -1.59 18.14
CA HIS A 375 -9.54 -1.69 19.52
C HIS A 375 -8.03 -1.47 19.63
N ARG A 376 -7.23 -2.22 18.86
CA ARG A 376 -5.77 -2.11 18.85
C ARG A 376 -5.31 -1.27 17.67
N LYS A 377 -5.28 0.05 17.85
CA LYS A 377 -4.86 0.99 16.80
C LYS A 377 -3.35 0.88 16.54
N LYS A 378 -2.97 0.64 15.29
CA LYS A 378 -1.58 0.70 14.80
C LYS A 378 -1.33 2.08 14.15
N LEU A 379 -0.06 2.40 13.89
CA LEU A 379 0.35 3.68 13.28
C LEU A 379 -0.41 3.99 12.00
N GLY A 380 -0.60 2.98 11.14
CA GLY A 380 -1.34 3.12 9.88
C GLY A 380 -2.78 3.64 10.05
N HIS A 381 -3.49 3.22 11.10
CA HIS A 381 -4.87 3.68 11.34
C HIS A 381 -4.92 5.17 11.70
N TRP A 382 -3.99 5.63 12.55
CA TRP A 382 -3.87 7.05 12.93
C TRP A 382 -3.50 7.91 11.74
N THR A 383 -2.48 7.49 10.98
CA THR A 383 -2.07 8.18 9.76
C THR A 383 -3.21 8.29 8.76
N SER A 384 -3.92 7.19 8.50
CA SER A 384 -5.02 7.16 7.52
C SER A 384 -6.15 8.12 7.88
N ILE A 385 -6.57 8.17 9.15
CA ILE A 385 -7.63 9.09 9.56
C ILE A 385 -7.16 10.55 9.57
N ILE A 386 -5.90 10.83 9.95
CA ILE A 386 -5.31 12.17 9.92
C ILE A 386 -5.24 12.70 8.48
N VAL A 387 -4.77 11.87 7.54
CA VAL A 387 -4.73 12.23 6.12
C VAL A 387 -6.15 12.43 5.58
N GLY A 388 -7.07 11.53 5.89
CA GLY A 388 -8.48 11.64 5.48
C GLY A 388 -9.15 12.92 5.97
N LEU A 389 -8.98 13.27 7.26
CA LEU A 389 -9.49 14.54 7.81
C LEU A 389 -8.80 15.76 7.19
N GLY A 390 -7.51 15.66 6.90
CA GLY A 390 -6.74 16.68 6.19
C GLY A 390 -7.35 16.97 4.82
N MET A 391 -7.64 15.95 4.01
CA MET A 391 -8.32 16.09 2.71
C MET A 391 -9.70 16.76 2.81
N HIS A 392 -10.36 16.64 3.97
CA HIS A 392 -11.65 17.25 4.27
C HIS A 392 -11.55 18.66 4.88
N GLY A 393 -10.33 19.18 5.09
CA GLY A 393 -10.09 20.48 5.69
C GLY A 393 -10.47 20.57 7.17
N MET A 394 -10.59 19.45 7.87
CA MET A 394 -10.99 19.38 9.28
C MET A 394 -9.78 19.56 10.22
N ALA A 395 -9.13 20.72 10.14
CA ALA A 395 -7.85 20.97 10.82
C ALA A 395 -7.92 20.75 12.34
N ASP A 396 -8.98 21.22 13.01
CA ASP A 396 -9.10 21.08 14.46
C ASP A 396 -9.06 19.60 14.89
N GLN A 397 -9.81 18.73 14.19
CA GLN A 397 -9.82 17.29 14.48
C GLN A 397 -8.48 16.62 14.13
N VAL A 398 -7.80 17.06 13.07
CA VAL A 398 -6.46 16.56 12.72
C VAL A 398 -5.47 16.83 13.85
N LEU A 399 -5.49 18.04 14.41
CA LEU A 399 -4.59 18.44 15.48
C LEU A 399 -4.89 17.69 16.78
N GLU A 400 -6.17 17.53 17.11
CA GLU A 400 -6.60 16.72 18.26
C GLU A 400 -6.11 15.27 18.16
N LEU A 401 -6.35 14.61 17.01
CA LEU A 401 -5.92 13.23 16.81
C LEU A 401 -4.39 13.08 16.73
N PHE A 402 -3.69 14.08 16.18
CA PHE A 402 -2.23 14.09 16.18
C PHE A 402 -1.66 14.14 17.60
N LEU A 403 -2.26 14.97 18.48
CA LEU A 403 -1.87 15.03 19.89
C LEU A 403 -2.25 13.75 20.65
N GLU A 404 -3.42 13.18 20.38
CA GLU A 404 -3.86 11.91 20.97
C GLU A 404 -2.95 10.75 20.56
N MET A 405 -2.57 10.68 19.29
CA MET A 405 -1.62 9.70 18.77
C MET A 405 -0.30 9.75 19.55
N ARG A 406 0.25 10.96 19.78
CA ARG A 406 1.48 11.14 20.57
C ARG A 406 1.32 10.72 22.03
N LYS A 407 0.18 11.04 22.66
CA LYS A 407 -0.12 10.63 24.03
C LYS A 407 -0.18 9.10 24.19
N ASN A 408 -0.57 8.39 23.14
CA ASN A 408 -0.55 6.92 23.09
C ASN A 408 0.84 6.33 22.79
N GLY A 409 1.91 7.14 22.77
CA GLY A 409 3.28 6.68 22.53
C GLY A 409 3.58 6.35 21.07
N MET A 410 2.68 6.69 20.14
CA MET A 410 2.88 6.46 18.71
C MET A 410 3.72 7.57 18.11
N GLN A 411 4.79 7.21 17.41
CA GLN A 411 5.67 8.17 16.73
C GLN A 411 5.12 8.52 15.35
N PRO A 412 4.84 9.81 15.07
CA PRO A 412 4.54 10.28 13.72
C PRO A 412 5.70 10.00 12.75
N HIS A 413 5.35 9.63 11.52
CA HIS A 413 6.29 9.52 10.40
C HIS A 413 5.95 10.55 9.33
N ALA A 414 6.76 10.63 8.26
CA ALA A 414 6.57 11.49 7.09
C ALA A 414 5.10 11.65 6.64
N ILE A 415 4.39 10.55 6.35
CA ILE A 415 3.01 10.61 5.82
C ILE A 415 2.02 11.25 6.81
N THR A 416 2.27 11.14 8.12
CA THR A 416 1.43 11.78 9.15
C THR A 416 1.54 13.30 9.07
N PHE A 417 2.76 13.82 8.87
CA PHE A 417 3.00 15.25 8.71
C PHE A 417 2.40 15.81 7.41
N ILE A 418 2.39 15.03 6.33
CA ILE A 418 1.65 15.40 5.11
C ILE A 418 0.16 15.65 5.42
N GLY A 419 -0.48 14.77 6.20
CA GLY A 419 -1.87 14.95 6.63
C GLY A 419 -2.10 16.24 7.43
N VAL A 420 -1.20 16.54 8.39
CA VAL A 420 -1.25 17.77 9.20
C VAL A 420 -1.03 19.03 8.35
N LEU A 421 -0.05 19.03 7.46
CA LEU A 421 0.25 20.15 6.58
C LEU A 421 -0.89 20.41 5.59
N ASN A 422 -1.48 19.36 5.00
CA ASN A 422 -2.67 19.49 4.16
C ASN A 422 -3.84 20.13 4.92
N ALA A 423 -4.07 19.71 6.17
CA ALA A 423 -5.09 20.31 7.02
C ALA A 423 -4.83 21.80 7.26
N CYS A 424 -3.57 22.18 7.55
CA CYS A 424 -3.16 23.58 7.71
C CYS A 424 -3.38 24.38 6.43
N SER A 425 -3.06 23.80 5.25
CA SER A 425 -3.29 24.44 3.94
C SER A 425 -4.75 24.72 3.69
N HIS A 426 -5.62 23.76 3.98
CA HIS A 426 -7.05 23.90 3.74
C HIS A 426 -7.77 24.82 4.73
N ALA A 427 -7.24 24.93 5.96
CA ALA A 427 -7.80 25.81 6.99
C ALA A 427 -7.13 27.19 7.05
N GLY A 428 -6.10 27.45 6.25
CA GLY A 428 -5.35 28.71 6.25
C GLY A 428 -4.52 28.96 7.52
N LEU A 429 -4.12 27.89 8.21
CA LEU A 429 -3.34 27.96 9.44
C LEU A 429 -1.83 28.04 9.13
N VAL A 430 -1.40 29.17 8.56
CA VAL A 430 -0.04 29.36 8.02
C VAL A 430 1.04 29.16 9.08
N ASP A 431 0.90 29.81 10.24
CA ASP A 431 1.88 29.73 11.32
C ASP A 431 2.00 28.32 11.90
N LEU A 432 0.88 27.61 11.96
CA LEU A 432 0.87 26.23 12.38
C LEU A 432 1.50 25.31 11.34
N GLY A 433 1.29 25.60 10.05
CA GLY A 433 1.99 24.96 8.94
C GLY A 433 3.51 25.10 9.05
N ARG A 434 4.01 26.33 9.30
CA ARG A 434 5.43 26.60 9.56
C ARG A 434 5.94 25.82 10.77
N PHE A 435 5.18 25.83 11.86
CA PHE A 435 5.53 25.11 13.08
C PHE A 435 5.70 23.61 12.82
N TYR A 436 4.72 22.95 12.20
CA TYR A 436 4.78 21.51 11.97
C TYR A 436 5.82 21.10 10.93
N PHE A 437 6.06 21.94 9.91
CA PHE A 437 7.14 21.70 8.94
C PHE A 437 8.51 21.69 9.63
N ASN A 438 8.76 22.65 10.53
CA ASN A 438 10.00 22.71 11.30
C ASN A 438 10.08 21.60 12.38
N LEU A 439 8.96 21.32 13.06
CA LEU A 439 8.88 20.27 14.09
C LEU A 439 9.28 18.90 13.52
N MET A 440 8.82 18.58 12.31
CA MET A 440 9.14 17.34 11.62
C MET A 440 10.65 17.13 11.46
N THR A 441 11.37 18.17 11.05
CA THR A 441 12.83 18.09 10.82
C THR A 441 13.61 18.17 12.12
N ASN A 442 13.29 19.14 12.98
CA ASN A 442 14.10 19.44 14.16
C ASN A 442 13.91 18.42 15.30
N ASP A 443 12.68 17.98 15.54
CA ASP A 443 12.35 17.15 16.71
C ASP A 443 12.24 15.67 16.36
N TYR A 444 11.82 15.35 15.13
CA TYR A 444 11.66 13.96 14.68
C TYR A 444 12.76 13.48 13.72
N GLY A 445 13.66 14.37 13.27
CA GLY A 445 14.72 14.02 12.34
C GLY A 445 14.21 13.50 10.99
N ILE A 446 12.99 13.87 10.61
CA ILE A 446 12.38 13.46 9.34
C ILE A 446 12.78 14.46 8.27
N GLU A 447 13.51 14.00 7.26
CA GLU A 447 13.89 14.80 6.11
C GLU A 447 12.64 15.13 5.26
N PRO A 448 12.38 16.42 4.94
CA PRO A 448 11.24 16.79 4.12
C PRO A 448 11.34 16.21 2.70
N THR A 449 10.35 15.40 2.34
CA THR A 449 10.17 14.89 0.96
C THR A 449 9.50 15.93 0.06
N ILE A 450 9.44 15.66 -1.24
CA ILE A 450 8.81 16.54 -2.23
C ILE A 450 7.33 16.83 -1.93
N GLU A 451 6.62 15.88 -1.32
CA GLU A 451 5.23 16.05 -0.90
C GLU A 451 5.10 17.04 0.27
N HIS A 452 6.04 17.03 1.22
CA HIS A 452 6.05 17.99 2.33
C HIS A 452 6.26 19.41 1.82
N TYR A 453 7.24 19.60 0.93
CA TYR A 453 7.45 20.89 0.27
C TYR A 453 6.23 21.30 -0.55
N GLY A 454 5.59 20.37 -1.27
CA GLY A 454 4.33 20.63 -1.98
C GLY A 454 3.22 21.17 -1.09
N CYS A 455 3.01 20.54 0.08
CA CYS A 455 2.04 21.03 1.06
C CYS A 455 2.45 22.40 1.61
N PHE A 456 3.72 22.58 1.96
CA PHE A 456 4.20 23.82 2.58
C PHE A 456 4.17 25.02 1.62
N VAL A 457 4.59 24.84 0.38
CA VAL A 457 4.47 25.84 -0.69
C VAL A 457 3.00 26.18 -0.94
N ASP A 458 2.10 25.20 -0.99
CA ASP A 458 0.67 25.43 -1.16
C ASP A 458 0.07 26.27 0.00
N ILE A 459 0.49 26.03 1.25
CA ILE A 459 0.12 26.87 2.41
C ILE A 459 0.53 28.33 2.17
N LEU A 460 1.79 28.57 1.81
CA LEU A 460 2.35 29.91 1.61
C LEU A 460 1.70 30.63 0.42
N CYS A 461 1.52 29.94 -0.70
CA CYS A 461 0.90 30.46 -1.91
C CYS A 461 -0.55 30.91 -1.68
N ARG A 462 -1.34 30.13 -0.93
CA ARG A 462 -2.72 30.51 -0.60
C ARG A 462 -2.78 31.72 0.32
N ALA A 463 -1.84 31.80 1.27
CA ALA A 463 -1.72 32.92 2.19
C ALA A 463 -1.23 34.23 1.52
N GLY A 464 -0.75 34.19 0.28
CA GLY A 464 -0.16 35.33 -0.41
C GLY A 464 1.30 35.59 -0.05
N CYS A 465 1.94 34.69 0.70
CA CYS A 465 3.37 34.71 1.01
C CYS A 465 4.20 34.22 -0.19
N LEU A 466 4.01 34.84 -1.35
CA LEU A 466 4.51 34.39 -2.65
C LEU A 466 6.05 34.41 -2.74
N ASP A 467 6.70 35.43 -2.19
CA ASP A 467 8.17 35.52 -2.18
C ASP A 467 8.79 34.46 -1.28
N GLU A 468 8.18 34.18 -0.12
CA GLU A 468 8.59 33.10 0.77
C GLU A 468 8.42 31.74 0.07
N ALA A 469 7.28 31.52 -0.60
CA ALA A 469 7.02 30.30 -1.36
C ALA A 469 8.09 30.09 -2.47
N LYS A 470 8.45 31.15 -3.20
CA LYS A 470 9.52 31.11 -4.20
C LYS A 470 10.87 30.73 -3.57
N ASN A 471 11.25 31.39 -2.47
CA ASN A 471 12.50 31.11 -1.77
C ASN A 471 12.57 29.67 -1.28
N VAL A 472 11.46 29.15 -0.74
CA VAL A 472 11.35 27.73 -0.33
C VAL A 472 11.65 26.82 -1.52
N ILE A 473 11.00 27.04 -2.68
CA ILE A 473 11.20 26.25 -3.89
C ILE A 473 12.66 26.28 -4.37
N GLU A 474 13.29 27.46 -4.38
CA GLU A 474 14.68 27.64 -4.81
C GLU A 474 15.68 26.99 -3.82
N SER A 475 15.31 26.87 -2.54
CA SER A 475 16.15 26.25 -1.50
C SER A 475 15.98 24.74 -1.36
N MET A 476 15.06 24.11 -2.11
CA MET A 476 14.77 22.68 -1.97
C MET A 476 16.01 21.83 -2.31
N PRO A 477 16.28 20.75 -1.55
CA PRO A 477 17.41 19.85 -1.84
C PRO A 477 17.14 18.93 -3.04
N MET A 478 15.91 18.90 -3.56
CA MET A 478 15.49 18.13 -4.72
C MET A 478 14.84 19.03 -5.78
N LYS A 479 14.81 18.55 -7.03
CA LYS A 479 14.14 19.26 -8.12
C LYS A 479 12.63 19.37 -7.85
N PRO A 480 12.02 20.57 -7.95
CA PRO A 480 10.57 20.71 -7.78
C PRO A 480 9.79 19.99 -8.89
N ASN A 481 8.67 19.35 -8.52
CA ASN A 481 7.82 18.63 -9.47
C ASN A 481 6.69 19.52 -10.02
N LYS A 482 5.88 18.94 -10.92
CA LYS A 482 4.73 19.62 -11.52
C LYS A 482 3.74 20.20 -10.50
N VAL A 483 3.56 19.54 -9.35
CA VAL A 483 2.57 19.94 -8.34
C VAL A 483 3.01 21.23 -7.65
N ILE A 484 4.29 21.33 -7.26
CA ILE A 484 4.85 22.52 -6.61
C ILE A 484 4.76 23.75 -7.51
N TRP A 485 5.18 23.62 -8.77
CA TRP A 485 5.10 24.72 -9.73
C TRP A 485 3.65 25.11 -10.04
N MET A 486 2.73 24.14 -10.13
CA MET A 486 1.29 24.44 -10.25
C MET A 486 0.73 25.17 -9.03
N SER A 487 1.19 24.86 -7.82
CA SER A 487 0.80 25.57 -6.59
C SER A 487 1.28 27.02 -6.62
N LEU A 488 2.53 27.28 -7.04
CA LEU A 488 3.06 28.64 -7.19
C LEU A 488 2.30 29.43 -8.28
N LEU A 489 2.08 28.83 -9.45
CA LEU A 489 1.33 29.43 -10.55
C LEU A 489 -0.11 29.76 -10.13
N SER A 490 -0.78 28.85 -9.42
CA SER A 490 -2.14 29.06 -8.92
C SER A 490 -2.20 30.16 -7.85
N GLY A 491 -1.23 30.20 -6.93
CA GLY A 491 -1.09 31.27 -5.95
C GLY A 491 -0.85 32.62 -6.61
N ALA A 492 0.06 32.69 -7.58
CA ALA A 492 0.35 33.90 -8.35
C ALA A 492 -0.90 34.41 -9.09
N ARG A 493 -1.70 33.52 -9.69
CA ARG A 493 -3.00 33.87 -10.29
C ARG A 493 -3.94 34.47 -9.25
N ASN A 494 -4.13 33.80 -8.12
CA ASN A 494 -5.09 34.19 -7.10
C ASN A 494 -4.76 35.58 -6.48
N HIS A 495 -3.48 35.94 -6.43
CA HIS A 495 -3.00 37.23 -5.89
C HIS A 495 -2.61 38.24 -6.99
N GLY A 496 -2.90 37.96 -8.27
CA GLY A 496 -2.66 38.88 -9.38
C GLY A 496 -1.18 39.14 -9.72
N ASN A 497 -0.24 38.31 -9.27
CA ASN A 497 1.19 38.48 -9.54
C ASN A 497 1.59 37.83 -10.88
N VAL A 498 1.48 38.60 -11.96
CA VAL A 498 1.74 38.11 -13.33
C VAL A 498 3.19 37.69 -13.55
N GLU A 499 4.15 38.41 -12.96
CA GLU A 499 5.59 38.13 -13.12
C GLU A 499 5.96 36.77 -12.51
N LEU A 500 5.50 36.52 -11.28
CA LEU A 500 5.74 35.23 -10.63
C LEU A 500 4.98 34.08 -11.31
N GLY A 501 3.78 34.37 -11.84
CA GLY A 501 3.03 33.41 -12.64
C GLY A 501 3.78 32.98 -13.89
N ASP A 502 4.36 33.93 -14.64
CA ASP A 502 5.18 33.63 -15.81
C ASP A 502 6.44 32.83 -15.45
N TYR A 503 7.12 33.20 -14.36
CA TYR A 503 8.26 32.44 -13.82
C TYR A 503 7.89 30.98 -13.50
N ALA A 504 6.80 30.76 -12.75
CA ALA A 504 6.34 29.43 -12.37
C ALA A 504 5.93 28.60 -13.60
N ALA A 505 5.24 29.22 -14.57
CA ALA A 505 4.78 28.54 -15.77
C ALA A 505 5.93 28.10 -16.68
N ARG A 506 6.98 28.91 -16.84
CA ARG A 506 8.16 28.53 -17.64
C ARG A 506 8.84 27.29 -17.09
N HIS A 507 9.12 27.25 -15.78
CA HIS A 507 9.70 26.06 -15.15
C HIS A 507 8.77 24.86 -15.18
N LEU A 508 7.46 25.06 -15.04
CA LEU A 508 6.50 23.96 -15.19
C LEU A 508 6.50 23.37 -16.60
N ILE A 509 6.57 24.22 -17.64
CA ILE A 509 6.62 23.79 -19.04
C ILE A 509 7.93 23.06 -19.36
N GLU A 510 9.03 23.37 -18.68
CA GLU A 510 10.29 22.63 -18.77
C GLU A 510 10.20 21.25 -18.11
N VAL A 511 9.57 21.16 -16.94
CA VAL A 511 9.44 19.92 -16.17
C VAL A 511 8.38 18.97 -16.74
N SER A 512 7.24 19.51 -17.19
CA SER A 512 6.09 18.74 -17.69
C SER A 512 5.38 19.53 -18.81
N PRO A 513 5.92 19.46 -20.04
CA PRO A 513 5.36 20.09 -21.25
C PRO A 513 3.89 19.77 -21.55
N ASP A 514 3.43 18.63 -21.05
CA ASP A 514 2.10 18.04 -21.22
C ASP A 514 1.06 18.58 -20.24
N THR A 515 1.46 19.39 -19.25
CA THR A 515 0.54 19.93 -18.23
C THR A 515 -0.38 21.01 -18.81
N ILE A 516 -1.53 20.59 -19.34
CA ILE A 516 -2.58 21.46 -19.92
C ILE A 516 -2.96 22.61 -18.98
N GLY A 517 -3.13 22.31 -17.68
CA GLY A 517 -3.55 23.28 -16.67
C GLY A 517 -2.60 24.49 -16.56
N CYS A 518 -1.31 24.30 -16.85
CA CYS A 518 -0.31 25.37 -16.86
C CYS A 518 -0.65 26.43 -17.92
N TYR A 519 -0.85 25.98 -19.16
CA TYR A 519 -1.13 26.85 -20.29
C TYR A 519 -2.44 27.61 -20.11
N VAL A 520 -3.46 26.92 -19.60
CA VAL A 520 -4.76 27.53 -19.32
C VAL A 520 -4.60 28.62 -18.26
N VAL A 521 -3.98 28.31 -17.11
CA VAL A 521 -3.80 29.31 -16.04
C VAL A 521 -2.94 30.49 -16.50
N LEU A 522 -1.84 30.25 -17.22
CA LEU A 522 -0.98 31.31 -17.74
C LEU A 522 -1.70 32.19 -18.76
N SER A 523 -2.42 31.59 -19.72
CA SER A 523 -3.25 32.31 -20.69
C SER A 523 -4.30 33.16 -19.99
N ASN A 524 -4.91 32.63 -18.92
CA ASN A 524 -5.92 33.33 -18.14
C ASN A 524 -5.35 34.54 -17.41
N MET A 525 -4.15 34.40 -16.82
CA MET A 525 -3.45 35.50 -16.17
C MET A 525 -3.08 36.61 -17.17
N TYR A 526 -2.62 36.26 -18.37
CA TYR A 526 -2.33 37.25 -19.41
C TYR A 526 -3.58 37.94 -19.94
N ALA A 527 -4.70 37.23 -20.09
CA ALA A 527 -5.96 37.83 -20.48
C ALA A 527 -6.47 38.82 -19.41
N ALA A 528 -6.37 38.46 -18.12
CA ALA A 528 -6.76 39.35 -17.01
C ALA A 528 -5.86 40.59 -16.88
N ALA A 529 -4.64 40.54 -17.43
CA ALA A 529 -3.69 41.66 -17.47
C ALA A 529 -3.70 42.42 -18.83
N ASP A 530 -4.69 42.16 -19.69
CA ASP A 530 -4.83 42.74 -21.03
C ASP A 530 -3.63 42.51 -21.99
N GLN A 531 -2.82 41.46 -21.74
CA GLN A 531 -1.65 41.09 -22.55
C GLN A 531 -2.02 40.08 -23.67
N TRP A 532 -2.87 40.50 -24.60
CA TRP A 532 -3.43 39.65 -25.67
C TRP A 532 -2.38 39.03 -26.62
N GLU A 533 -1.25 39.70 -26.81
CA GLU A 533 -0.13 39.14 -27.59
C GLU A 533 0.41 37.86 -26.94
N LYS A 534 0.63 37.88 -25.62
CA LYS A 534 1.11 36.70 -24.88
C LYS A 534 0.07 35.60 -24.80
N VAL A 535 -1.23 35.94 -24.72
CA VAL A 535 -2.33 34.96 -24.84
C VAL A 535 -2.22 34.21 -26.18
N SER A 536 -1.97 34.93 -27.26
CA SER A 536 -1.80 34.33 -28.60
C SER A 536 -0.58 33.43 -28.67
N GLN A 537 0.55 33.83 -28.05
CA GLN A 537 1.76 33.01 -27.96
C GLN A 537 1.52 31.70 -27.17
N VAL A 538 0.81 31.75 -26.05
CA VAL A 538 0.46 30.55 -25.25
C VAL A 538 -0.43 29.61 -26.05
N ARG A 539 -1.43 30.12 -26.78
CA ARG A 539 -2.29 29.32 -27.66
C ARG A 539 -1.52 28.66 -28.81
N GLU A 540 -0.56 29.37 -29.40
CA GLU A 540 0.33 28.79 -30.42
C GLU A 540 1.21 27.69 -29.83
N MET A 541 1.73 27.89 -28.61
CA MET A 541 2.52 26.88 -27.90
C MET A 541 1.72 25.61 -27.62
N MET A 542 0.44 25.74 -27.26
CA MET A 542 -0.46 24.58 -27.10
C MET A 542 -0.67 23.83 -28.43
N ARG A 543 -0.91 24.56 -29.53
CA ARG A 543 -1.10 23.97 -30.86
C ARG A 543 0.14 23.24 -31.35
N THR A 544 1.30 23.86 -31.28
CA THR A 544 2.58 23.28 -31.73
C THR A 544 2.97 22.03 -30.96
N ARG A 545 2.59 21.94 -29.68
CA ARG A 545 2.85 20.78 -28.81
C ARG A 545 1.72 19.73 -28.79
N GLY A 546 0.64 19.96 -29.54
CA GLY A 546 -0.50 19.03 -29.59
C GLY A 546 -1.32 18.93 -28.29
N VAL A 547 -1.18 19.91 -27.39
CA VAL A 547 -1.84 19.92 -26.08
C VAL A 547 -3.32 20.32 -26.26
N LYS A 548 -4.24 19.41 -25.94
CA LYS A 548 -5.69 19.65 -26.00
C LYS A 548 -6.29 19.82 -24.61
N LYS A 549 -7.29 20.70 -24.49
CA LYS A 549 -7.98 20.95 -23.22
C LYS A 549 -8.86 19.74 -22.85
N ASP A 550 -8.65 19.18 -21.66
CA ASP A 550 -9.57 18.18 -21.12
C ASP A 550 -10.93 18.81 -20.80
N PRO A 551 -12.04 18.16 -21.17
CA PRO A 551 -13.35 18.61 -20.76
C PRO A 551 -13.51 18.49 -19.23
N GLY A 552 -14.13 19.51 -18.63
CA GLY A 552 -14.54 19.41 -17.24
C GLY A 552 -15.65 18.37 -17.10
N CYS A 553 -15.40 17.36 -16.27
CA CYS A 553 -16.33 16.28 -15.98
C CYS A 553 -16.63 16.24 -14.48
N SER A 554 -17.91 16.21 -14.14
CA SER A 554 -18.37 15.96 -12.78
C SER A 554 -19.09 14.61 -12.73
N SER A 555 -18.82 13.81 -11.70
CA SER A 555 -19.44 12.51 -11.51
C SER A 555 -20.15 12.40 -10.16
N ILE A 556 -21.21 11.60 -10.14
CA ILE A 556 -22.03 11.32 -8.96
C ILE A 556 -22.39 9.83 -8.94
N GLU A 557 -22.25 9.21 -7.77
CA GLU A 557 -22.68 7.83 -7.55
C GLU A 557 -24.15 7.80 -7.14
N HIS A 558 -24.95 7.01 -7.84
CA HIS A 558 -26.33 6.73 -7.47
C HIS A 558 -26.65 5.24 -7.67
N ARG A 559 -27.11 4.58 -6.61
CA ARG A 559 -27.48 3.14 -6.60
C ARG A 559 -26.36 2.22 -7.13
N GLY A 560 -25.10 2.53 -6.81
CA GLY A 560 -23.95 1.72 -7.20
C GLY A 560 -23.45 1.95 -8.63
N VAL A 561 -24.04 2.90 -9.36
CA VAL A 561 -23.64 3.30 -10.71
C VAL A 561 -23.05 4.71 -10.67
N LEU A 562 -21.93 4.90 -11.36
CA LEU A 562 -21.31 6.21 -11.53
C LEU A 562 -21.92 6.91 -12.75
N HIS A 563 -22.49 8.09 -12.54
CA HIS A 563 -23.03 8.94 -13.61
C HIS A 563 -22.06 10.09 -13.86
N GLU A 564 -21.66 10.28 -15.10
CA GLU A 564 -20.71 11.33 -15.52
C GLU A 564 -21.42 12.42 -16.33
N PHE A 565 -21.01 13.67 -16.12
CA PHE A 565 -21.58 14.82 -16.80
C PHE A 565 -20.47 15.68 -17.39
N VAL A 566 -20.55 15.89 -18.70
CA VAL A 566 -19.69 16.78 -19.46
C VAL A 566 -20.55 17.87 -20.08
N VAL A 567 -20.04 19.10 -20.10
CA VAL A 567 -20.74 20.24 -20.69
C VAL A 567 -21.05 19.95 -22.16
N GLY A 568 -22.33 20.11 -22.54
CA GLY A 568 -22.82 19.87 -23.90
C GLY A 568 -23.16 18.42 -24.23
N ASP A 569 -22.79 17.45 -23.38
CA ASP A 569 -23.21 16.05 -23.54
C ASP A 569 -24.67 15.87 -23.09
N LYS A 570 -25.48 15.35 -24.00
CA LYS A 570 -26.91 15.05 -23.81
C LYS A 570 -27.24 13.57 -23.96
N SER A 571 -26.23 12.71 -23.97
CA SER A 571 -26.37 11.25 -24.09
C SER A 571 -27.03 10.61 -22.88
N HIS A 572 -27.05 11.28 -21.73
CA HIS A 572 -27.61 10.73 -20.50
C HIS A 572 -29.12 10.44 -20.65
N PRO A 573 -29.63 9.25 -20.24
CA PRO A 573 -31.03 8.86 -20.45
C PRO A 573 -32.08 9.81 -19.84
N ARG A 574 -31.69 10.59 -18.83
CA ARG A 574 -32.55 11.54 -18.11
C ARG A 574 -32.18 13.00 -18.34
N THR A 575 -31.56 13.29 -19.48
CA THR A 575 -31.12 14.65 -19.83
C THR A 575 -32.25 15.68 -19.69
N GLU A 576 -33.45 15.41 -20.19
CA GLU A 576 -34.56 16.38 -20.13
C GLU A 576 -34.93 16.77 -18.69
N GLU A 577 -35.01 15.80 -17.78
CA GLU A 577 -35.29 16.05 -16.36
C GLU A 577 -34.17 16.86 -15.69
N ILE A 578 -32.91 16.55 -16.01
CA ILE A 578 -31.74 17.25 -15.46
C ILE A 578 -31.74 18.73 -15.90
N TYR A 579 -31.97 19.00 -17.19
CA TYR A 579 -32.01 20.37 -17.71
C TYR A 579 -33.25 21.14 -17.22
N SER A 580 -34.37 20.46 -16.99
CA SER A 580 -35.54 21.05 -16.33
C SER A 580 -35.21 21.46 -14.89
N LYS A 581 -34.53 20.59 -14.12
CA LYS A 581 -34.10 20.90 -12.76
C LYS A 581 -33.04 22.00 -12.71
N LEU A 582 -32.12 22.02 -13.68
CA LEU A 582 -31.12 23.08 -13.83
C LEU A 582 -31.80 24.45 -14.06
N SER A 583 -32.88 24.47 -14.84
CA SER A 583 -33.68 25.68 -15.06
C SER A 583 -34.38 26.14 -13.77
N GLU A 584 -34.95 25.23 -12.98
CA GLU A 584 -35.51 25.55 -11.65
C GLU A 584 -34.44 26.12 -10.70
N MET A 585 -33.24 25.50 -10.67
CA MET A 585 -32.11 25.96 -9.86
C MET A 585 -31.70 27.38 -10.24
N ARG A 586 -31.65 27.70 -11.54
CA ARG A 586 -31.35 29.04 -12.03
C ARG A 586 -32.34 30.09 -11.53
N GLU A 587 -33.64 29.82 -11.63
CA GLU A 587 -34.66 30.78 -11.17
C GLU A 587 -34.58 31.01 -9.66
N LYS A 588 -34.29 29.96 -8.87
CA LYS A 588 -34.06 30.09 -7.42
C LYS A 588 -32.76 30.81 -7.06
N LEU A 589 -31.71 30.68 -7.87
CA LEU A 589 -30.46 31.42 -7.67
C LEU A 589 -30.67 32.92 -7.94
N LYS A 590 -31.44 33.27 -8.98
CA LYS A 590 -31.81 34.66 -9.27
C LYS A 590 -32.65 35.27 -8.13
N SER A 591 -33.58 34.51 -7.56
CA SER A 591 -34.43 35.04 -6.48
C SER A 591 -33.68 35.35 -5.18
N VAL A 592 -32.54 34.70 -4.93
CA VAL A 592 -31.66 35.01 -3.79
C VAL A 592 -30.56 36.03 -4.14
N GLY A 593 -30.57 36.57 -5.36
CA GLY A 593 -29.66 37.62 -5.79
C GLY A 593 -28.25 37.13 -6.18
N HIS A 594 -28.09 35.87 -6.58
CA HIS A 594 -26.80 35.40 -7.12
C HIS A 594 -26.48 36.11 -8.43
N VAL A 595 -25.29 36.72 -8.52
CA VAL A 595 -24.75 37.32 -9.74
C VAL A 595 -23.66 36.40 -10.29
N PRO A 596 -23.78 35.89 -11.53
CA PRO A 596 -22.75 35.06 -12.14
C PRO A 596 -21.40 35.79 -12.24
N ASP A 597 -20.32 35.13 -11.85
CA ASP A 597 -18.97 35.68 -11.98
C ASP A 597 -18.45 35.50 -13.42
N THR A 598 -18.79 36.44 -14.30
CA THR A 598 -18.42 36.41 -15.74
C THR A 598 -16.91 36.49 -15.99
N SER A 599 -16.11 36.88 -14.97
CA SER A 599 -14.64 36.85 -15.04
C SER A 599 -14.09 35.41 -15.21
N GLN A 600 -14.88 34.39 -14.85
CA GLN A 600 -14.51 32.99 -15.02
C GLN A 600 -14.64 32.51 -16.48
N VAL A 601 -15.31 33.28 -17.34
CA VAL A 601 -15.45 32.96 -18.76
C VAL A 601 -14.44 33.74 -19.57
N LEU A 602 -13.36 33.05 -19.90
CA LEU A 602 -12.17 33.64 -20.54
C LEU A 602 -12.17 33.45 -22.06
N LEU A 603 -13.35 33.20 -22.62
CA LEU A 603 -13.61 33.27 -24.06
C LEU A 603 -13.86 34.74 -24.44
N CYS A 604 -13.34 35.16 -25.60
CA CYS A 604 -13.69 36.44 -26.22
C CYS A 604 -15.13 36.36 -26.74
N LEU A 605 -16.10 36.43 -25.84
CA LEU A 605 -17.51 36.61 -26.15
C LEU A 605 -17.82 38.10 -26.04
N GLU A 606 -18.44 38.66 -27.07
CA GLU A 606 -18.77 40.09 -27.17
C GLU A 606 -19.91 40.47 -26.21
N GLU A 607 -20.80 39.52 -25.91
CA GLU A 607 -21.95 39.74 -25.04
C GLU A 607 -21.79 39.09 -23.66
N GLU A 608 -22.07 39.85 -22.60
CA GLU A 608 -22.02 39.39 -21.21
C GLU A 608 -23.03 38.25 -20.93
N LYS A 609 -24.17 38.25 -21.63
CA LYS A 609 -25.20 37.20 -21.55
C LYS A 609 -24.73 35.83 -22.06
N GLU A 610 -23.84 35.81 -23.06
CA GLU A 610 -23.29 34.55 -23.58
C GLU A 610 -22.29 33.95 -22.58
N LYS A 611 -21.56 34.79 -21.84
CA LYS A 611 -20.68 34.36 -20.74
C LYS A 611 -21.49 33.74 -19.60
N GLU A 612 -22.61 34.37 -19.22
CA GLU A 612 -23.51 33.81 -18.21
C GLU A 612 -24.05 32.43 -18.62
N ALA A 613 -24.46 32.27 -19.88
CA ALA A 613 -25.01 31.02 -20.38
C ALA A 613 -24.02 29.84 -20.33
N GLU A 614 -22.72 30.09 -20.49
CA GLU A 614 -21.69 29.05 -20.38
C GLU A 614 -21.52 28.59 -18.93
N LEU A 615 -21.48 29.52 -17.97
CA LEU A 615 -21.40 29.20 -16.52
C LEU A 615 -22.60 28.37 -16.05
N GLU A 616 -23.78 28.61 -16.63
CA GLU A 616 -25.00 27.89 -16.29
C GLU A 616 -24.95 26.40 -16.61
N ASN A 617 -24.14 26.00 -17.59
CA ASN A 617 -24.06 24.62 -18.09
C ASN A 617 -22.86 23.85 -17.56
N HIS A 618 -22.12 24.39 -16.59
CA HIS A 618 -21.00 23.69 -15.96
C HIS A 618 -21.41 22.32 -15.40
N SER A 619 -20.54 21.32 -15.59
CA SER A 619 -20.77 19.93 -15.21
C SER A 619 -21.18 19.73 -13.74
N GLU A 620 -20.69 20.59 -12.87
CA GLU A 620 -20.95 20.60 -11.43
C GLU A 620 -22.44 20.84 -11.18
N ARG A 621 -23.04 21.80 -11.92
CA ARG A 621 -24.45 22.14 -11.79
C ARG A 621 -25.34 21.02 -12.33
N LEU A 622 -24.92 20.35 -13.42
CA LEU A 622 -25.60 19.16 -13.94
C LEU A 622 -25.59 18.01 -12.91
N ALA A 623 -24.44 17.76 -12.27
CA ALA A 623 -24.31 16.76 -11.23
C ALA A 623 -25.15 17.09 -9.98
N ILE A 624 -25.20 18.35 -9.56
CA ILE A 624 -26.08 18.80 -8.46
C ILE A 624 -27.55 18.62 -8.84
N ALA A 625 -27.95 19.00 -10.06
CA ALA A 625 -29.32 18.83 -10.55
C ALA A 625 -29.73 17.35 -10.52
N PHE A 626 -28.89 16.46 -11.05
CA PHE A 626 -29.12 15.01 -10.97
C PHE A 626 -29.20 14.52 -9.51
N GLY A 627 -28.31 14.98 -8.63
CA GLY A 627 -28.31 14.64 -7.21
C GLY A 627 -29.60 15.05 -6.50
N LEU A 628 -30.11 16.25 -6.78
CA LEU A 628 -31.37 16.77 -6.22
C LEU A 628 -32.60 16.02 -6.71
N ILE A 629 -32.59 15.50 -7.94
CA ILE A 629 -33.69 14.68 -8.47
C ILE A 629 -33.72 13.31 -7.80
N ASN A 630 -32.55 12.72 -7.54
CA ASN A 630 -32.43 11.29 -7.23
C ASN A 630 -32.19 10.94 -5.77
N SER A 631 -31.79 11.90 -4.96
CA SER A 631 -31.40 11.64 -3.57
C SER A 631 -32.55 11.96 -2.61
N GLU A 632 -32.77 11.09 -1.62
CA GLU A 632 -33.82 11.25 -0.60
C GLU A 632 -33.60 12.54 0.23
N ALA A 633 -34.67 13.23 0.64
CA ALA A 633 -34.58 14.41 1.51
C ALA A 633 -33.70 14.14 2.76
N GLY A 634 -32.87 15.10 3.16
CA GLY A 634 -31.80 14.95 4.16
C GLY A 634 -30.44 14.29 3.76
N SER A 635 -30.34 13.40 2.77
CA SER A 635 -29.06 12.68 2.48
C SER A 635 -27.95 13.51 1.79
N PRO A 636 -26.66 13.44 2.14
CA PRO A 636 -25.66 14.29 1.48
C PRO A 636 -25.48 13.95 -0.02
N ILE A 637 -25.45 14.98 -0.89
CA ILE A 637 -25.10 14.83 -2.31
C ILE A 637 -23.58 14.83 -2.43
N ARG A 638 -23.00 13.82 -3.09
CA ARG A 638 -21.54 13.69 -3.25
C ARG A 638 -21.16 13.78 -4.72
N ILE A 639 -20.28 14.72 -5.04
CA ILE A 639 -19.85 14.99 -6.41
C ILE A 639 -18.33 14.96 -6.44
N ILE A 640 -17.78 14.42 -7.52
CA ILE A 640 -16.35 14.41 -7.79
C ILE A 640 -16.13 15.17 -9.08
N LYS A 641 -15.16 16.07 -9.07
CA LYS A 641 -14.77 16.86 -10.23
C LYS A 641 -13.33 16.49 -10.59
N ASN A 642 -13.09 16.26 -11.88
CA ASN A 642 -11.76 15.95 -12.43
C ASN A 642 -10.81 17.17 -12.50
N LEU A 643 -11.37 18.37 -12.31
CA LEU A 643 -10.67 19.66 -12.33
C LEU A 643 -10.97 20.42 -11.03
N ARG A 644 -10.26 21.53 -10.81
CA ARG A 644 -10.60 22.47 -9.75
C ARG A 644 -11.93 23.17 -10.06
N VAL A 645 -12.83 23.23 -9.07
CA VAL A 645 -14.11 23.96 -9.18
C VAL A 645 -13.82 25.45 -9.39
N CYS A 646 -14.60 26.17 -10.21
CA CYS A 646 -14.42 27.63 -10.39
C CYS A 646 -15.10 28.45 -9.27
N SER A 647 -14.77 29.75 -9.15
CA SER A 647 -15.32 30.65 -8.12
C SER A 647 -16.85 30.70 -8.15
N ASP A 648 -17.41 30.82 -9.36
CA ASP A 648 -18.85 30.86 -9.56
C ASP A 648 -19.52 29.56 -9.12
N CYS A 649 -19.04 28.39 -9.57
CA CYS A 649 -19.59 27.10 -9.16
C CYS A 649 -19.48 26.87 -7.65
N HIS A 650 -18.39 27.30 -7.02
CA HIS A 650 -18.24 27.23 -5.57
C HIS A 650 -19.29 28.10 -4.86
N SER A 651 -19.49 29.35 -5.31
CA SER A 651 -20.53 30.25 -4.79
C SER A 651 -21.94 29.71 -5.01
N VAL A 652 -22.23 29.22 -6.20
CA VAL A 652 -23.51 28.60 -6.55
C VAL A 652 -23.80 27.39 -5.66
N THR A 653 -22.81 26.55 -5.42
CA THR A 653 -22.98 25.37 -4.55
C THR A 653 -23.30 25.78 -3.11
N LYS A 654 -22.68 26.87 -2.59
CA LYS A 654 -23.07 27.47 -1.29
C LYS A 654 -24.55 27.85 -1.30
N HIS A 655 -25.00 28.66 -2.26
CA HIS A 655 -26.40 29.11 -2.33
C HIS A 655 -27.36 27.93 -2.44
N LEU A 656 -27.07 26.95 -3.31
CA LEU A 656 -27.90 25.76 -3.50
C LEU A 656 -27.99 24.90 -2.22
N SER A 657 -26.90 24.78 -1.45
CA SER A 657 -26.94 24.09 -0.16
C SER A 657 -27.93 24.73 0.82
N SER A 658 -28.07 26.06 0.79
CA SER A 658 -29.04 26.80 1.61
C SER A 658 -30.46 26.69 1.04
N ILE A 659 -30.63 26.93 -0.26
CA ILE A 659 -31.93 26.96 -0.95
C ILE A 659 -32.66 25.62 -0.80
N TYR A 660 -31.92 24.52 -0.94
CA TYR A 660 -32.49 23.16 -0.88
C TYR A 660 -32.33 22.51 0.50
N ASN A 661 -31.80 23.24 1.49
CA ASN A 661 -31.49 22.72 2.83
C ASN A 661 -30.77 21.37 2.76
N ARG A 662 -29.64 21.36 2.03
CA ARG A 662 -28.98 20.14 1.59
C ARG A 662 -27.48 20.24 1.78
N GLU A 663 -26.91 19.22 2.42
CA GLU A 663 -25.46 19.05 2.39
C GLU A 663 -25.02 18.61 0.98
N ILE A 664 -24.10 19.37 0.40
CA ILE A 664 -23.44 19.03 -0.87
C ILE A 664 -21.95 18.90 -0.56
N ILE A 665 -21.38 17.76 -0.89
CA ILE A 665 -19.96 17.44 -0.70
C ILE A 665 -19.34 17.35 -2.09
N VAL A 666 -18.43 18.26 -2.41
CA VAL A 666 -17.75 18.27 -3.71
C VAL A 666 -16.27 17.99 -3.50
N ARG A 667 -15.75 16.96 -4.15
CA ARG A 667 -14.32 16.68 -4.24
C ARG A 667 -13.76 17.30 -5.51
N ASP A 668 -12.79 18.21 -5.39
CA ASP A 668 -11.96 18.64 -6.51
C ASP A 668 -10.68 17.79 -6.60
N ASN A 669 -9.68 18.19 -7.41
CA ASN A 669 -8.44 17.43 -7.66
C ASN A 669 -7.79 16.79 -6.43
N SER A 670 -7.95 17.35 -5.23
CA SER A 670 -7.45 16.72 -4.00
C SER A 670 -8.25 17.03 -2.72
N ARG A 671 -9.22 17.95 -2.76
CA ARG A 671 -9.88 18.48 -1.57
C ARG A 671 -11.38 18.22 -1.58
N PHE A 672 -11.95 17.95 -0.41
CA PHE A 672 -13.38 18.01 -0.19
C PHE A 672 -13.84 19.38 0.32
N HIS A 673 -14.89 19.89 -0.32
CA HIS A 673 -15.66 21.04 0.09
C HIS A 673 -17.00 20.57 0.63
N HIS A 674 -17.28 20.89 1.89
CA HIS A 674 -18.56 20.56 2.54
C HIS A 674 -19.42 21.81 2.56
N PHE A 675 -20.43 21.84 1.69
CA PHE A 675 -21.37 22.95 1.59
C PHE A 675 -22.60 22.66 2.45
N ARG A 676 -22.83 23.48 3.47
CA ARG A 676 -23.96 23.37 4.40
C ARG A 676 -24.49 24.76 4.71
N ASN A 677 -25.80 24.96 4.55
CA ASN A 677 -26.51 26.18 4.92
C ASN A 677 -25.86 27.48 4.40
N GLY A 678 -25.39 27.48 3.15
CA GLY A 678 -24.77 28.67 2.55
C GLY A 678 -23.28 28.86 2.88
N SER A 679 -22.69 27.98 3.67
CA SER A 679 -21.28 28.01 4.04
C SER A 679 -20.51 26.83 3.46
N CYS A 680 -19.20 26.99 3.28
CA CYS A 680 -18.30 25.91 2.87
C CYS A 680 -17.27 25.65 3.98
N SER A 681 -16.86 24.39 4.17
CA SER A 681 -15.79 24.01 5.11
C SER A 681 -14.46 24.72 4.85
N CYS A 682 -14.25 25.27 3.64
CA CYS A 682 -13.06 26.05 3.32
C CYS A 682 -13.03 27.47 3.90
N LYS A 683 -14.16 27.99 4.43
CA LYS A 683 -14.28 29.38 4.89
C LYS A 683 -13.84 30.40 3.82
N ASP A 684 -14.08 30.08 2.54
CA ASP A 684 -13.65 30.83 1.36
C ASP A 684 -12.12 30.98 1.21
N PHE A 685 -11.35 30.20 1.99
CA PHE A 685 -9.90 30.03 1.85
C PHE A 685 -9.59 28.79 1.01
N TRP A 686 -9.57 28.93 -0.32
CA TRP A 686 -9.31 27.81 -1.23
C TRP A 686 -8.46 28.14 -2.44
#